data_AF-A0A1E8D0I0-F1
#
_entry.id   AF-A0A1E8D0I0-F1
#
_cell.length_a   1.000
_cell.length_b   1.000
_cell.length_c   1.000
_cell.angle_alpha   90.00
_cell.angle_beta   90.00
_cell.angle_gamma   90.00
#
_symmetry.space_group_name_H-M   'P 1'
#
loop_
_entity.id
_entity.type
_entity.pdbx_description
1 polymer ?
#
loop_
_entity_poly.entity_id
_entity_poly.type
_entity_poly.pdbx_seq_one_letter_code
_entity_poly.pdbx_strand_id
1 'polypeptide(L)'
;MAGLLAVATLASSAAGTAAAASSLSPGSYAGGGFDHYTAPAQSLMTAWRASSPYRAVGIYIGGDNRYDTVQANLTPQWVSTQQSAGWHLLPIYLGPQPYCTTSTKPIRFSATNAASLGTSAANDAVVRARALGLSTGSTIYNDIEAYSTTDPACTTAVLTFQSHWTQRLHALGFFSGFYSSLGSGVRDQVAAYNSTAYVRPDYLWFARYDGLATVSDAAIPDTYWVHRRIKQYRGGAAESYGGQTLDVDRNQLDVTAPGGFLPLSPSRLLDTRSGVGAAKAAVAPGGTVHLQVTGRGGVPASGVSAVVLNVTATAPTASGYVTAYGEGATRPTVSNLNFVKAQTVANLVIVPVGAGGKVALYNGSRGTAHLIADVSGYAIVNSPMVAGALGPLSPSRLLDTRIGVGAARAAVAPGGTVHLQVTGRGGVPASGVSAVVLNVTATAPTASGYVTAFAEGATRPTVSNLNFVKAQTVANLVIVPVGAGGKVALYNGSRGTAQLIADVSGYYVAGTPTVTAPGGFLPLNPSRLLDTRSGVGAAKAAVAPGGTVHLQVTGRGGVPASGVSAVVLNVTVTDPTSAGYLTVYGEGATRPTVSNLNFVKAQTVPNLVIVPVGAGGKVALYNGSHGTTSLIADVWGSF
;
A
#
# COMPACT_ATOMS: atom_id res chain seq x y z
N MET A 1 -61.78 19.92 -35.49
CA MET A 1 -61.82 20.18 -34.05
C MET A 1 -61.20 19.00 -33.34
N ALA A 2 -59.92 19.13 -32.98
CA ALA A 2 -59.13 18.09 -32.36
C ALA A 2 -59.25 18.22 -30.83
N GLY A 3 -59.77 17.19 -30.17
CA GLY A 3 -59.84 17.09 -28.71
C GLY A 3 -58.55 16.48 -28.16
N LEU A 4 -57.67 17.33 -27.65
CA LEU A 4 -56.56 16.99 -26.76
C LEU A 4 -57.13 16.74 -25.36
N LEU A 5 -56.80 15.62 -24.70
CA LEU A 5 -56.74 15.56 -23.24
C LEU A 5 -55.83 14.42 -22.73
N ALA A 6 -54.57 14.82 -22.55
CA ALA A 6 -53.59 14.46 -21.53
C ALA A 6 -53.63 13.06 -20.87
N VAL A 7 -52.66 12.22 -21.26
CA VAL A 7 -52.14 11.13 -20.42
C VAL A 7 -51.16 11.74 -19.42
N ALA A 8 -51.50 11.73 -18.13
CA ALA A 8 -50.58 12.11 -17.06
C ALA A 8 -49.45 11.08 -16.95
N THR A 9 -48.24 11.49 -17.32
CA THR A 9 -47.02 10.73 -17.02
C THR A 9 -46.57 11.08 -15.60
N LEU A 10 -46.65 10.12 -14.69
CA LEU A 10 -46.02 10.19 -13.37
C LEU A 10 -44.50 10.19 -13.56
N ALA A 11 -43.90 11.38 -13.57
CA ALA A 11 -42.46 11.54 -13.42
C ALA A 11 -42.08 11.09 -12.01
N SER A 12 -41.54 9.88 -11.88
CA SER A 12 -40.83 9.47 -10.67
C SER A 12 -39.52 10.25 -10.60
N SER A 13 -39.49 11.30 -9.78
CA SER A 13 -38.26 11.94 -9.37
C SER A 13 -37.50 10.96 -8.46
N ALA A 14 -36.74 10.05 -9.07
CA ALA A 14 -35.69 9.33 -8.37
C ALA A 14 -34.57 10.34 -8.06
N ALA A 15 -34.73 11.07 -6.96
CA ALA A 15 -33.64 11.81 -6.33
C ALA A 15 -32.64 10.77 -5.81
N GLY A 16 -31.72 10.36 -6.68
CA GLY A 16 -30.55 9.59 -6.30
C GLY A 16 -29.67 10.44 -5.40
N THR A 17 -29.69 10.15 -4.11
CA THR A 17 -28.53 10.46 -3.25
C THR A 17 -27.59 9.27 -3.38
N ALA A 18 -26.59 9.41 -4.25
CA ALA A 18 -25.41 8.56 -4.16
C ALA A 18 -24.80 8.82 -2.78
N ALA A 19 -25.01 7.91 -1.83
CA ALA A 19 -24.33 7.95 -0.56
C ALA A 19 -22.82 7.99 -0.84
N ALA A 20 -22.16 9.09 -0.47
CA ALA A 20 -20.72 9.21 -0.56
C ALA A 20 -20.11 8.02 0.18
N ALA A 21 -19.25 7.25 -0.49
CA ALA A 21 -18.55 6.14 0.13
C ALA A 21 -17.77 6.67 1.34
N SER A 22 -18.04 6.13 2.53
CA SER A 22 -17.35 6.49 3.77
C SER A 22 -15.85 6.23 3.68
N SER A 23 -15.06 7.05 4.38
CA SER A 23 -13.62 6.81 4.54
C SER A 23 -13.36 5.80 5.65
N LEU A 24 -12.16 5.19 5.67
CA LEU A 24 -11.74 4.36 6.79
C LEU A 24 -11.63 5.18 8.07
N SER A 25 -11.98 4.55 9.19
CA SER A 25 -11.92 5.14 10.53
C SER A 25 -10.94 4.36 11.40
N PRO A 26 -9.87 4.97 11.93
CA PRO A 26 -9.44 6.36 11.70
C PRO A 26 -8.73 6.59 10.36
N GLY A 27 -8.35 5.55 9.60
CA GLY A 27 -7.44 5.74 8.46
C GLY A 27 -5.99 5.99 8.92
N SER A 28 -5.18 6.66 8.08
CA SER A 28 -3.81 7.07 8.46
C SER A 28 -3.81 8.50 9.00
N TYR A 29 -3.32 8.68 10.22
CA TYR A 29 -3.23 9.96 10.89
C TYR A 29 -2.19 9.94 12.01
N ALA A 30 -1.39 11.01 12.10
CA ALA A 30 -0.55 11.30 13.25
C ALA A 30 -0.84 12.72 13.73
N GLY A 31 -1.21 12.87 15.00
CA GLY A 31 -1.61 14.16 15.57
C GLY A 31 -2.64 14.05 16.69
N GLY A 32 -3.18 15.19 17.10
CA GLY A 32 -4.13 15.27 18.20
C GLY A 32 -5.52 14.75 17.84
N GLY A 33 -6.14 14.05 18.79
CA GLY A 33 -7.55 13.74 18.80
C GLY A 33 -8.17 14.01 20.16
N PHE A 34 -9.49 13.87 20.23
CA PHE A 34 -10.21 13.90 21.49
C PHE A 34 -11.31 12.85 21.51
N ASP A 35 -11.84 12.52 22.66
CA ASP A 35 -13.06 11.75 22.76
C ASP A 35 -14.00 12.35 23.82
N HIS A 36 -15.29 12.10 23.64
CA HIS A 36 -16.34 12.56 24.52
C HIS A 36 -17.44 11.50 24.56
N TYR A 37 -18.13 11.39 25.70
CA TYR A 37 -19.12 10.34 25.93
C TYR A 37 -20.33 10.42 24.97
N THR A 38 -20.58 11.57 24.33
CA THR A 38 -21.55 11.74 23.24
C THR A 38 -20.92 12.28 21.96
N ALA A 39 -21.49 11.96 20.79
CA ALA A 39 -21.13 12.62 19.55
C ALA A 39 -21.45 14.13 19.64
N PRO A 40 -20.46 15.02 19.44
CA PRO A 40 -20.71 16.45 19.57
C PRO A 40 -21.65 17.01 18.50
N ALA A 41 -22.30 18.13 18.81
CA ALA A 41 -23.16 18.84 17.86
C ALA A 41 -22.37 19.30 16.63
N GLN A 42 -23.04 19.39 15.47
CA GLN A 42 -22.39 19.79 14.22
C GLN A 42 -21.74 21.19 14.31
N SER A 43 -22.38 22.14 15.00
CA SER A 43 -21.83 23.48 15.22
C SER A 43 -20.48 23.43 15.95
N LEU A 44 -20.36 22.57 16.96
CA LEU A 44 -19.13 22.35 17.70
C LEU A 44 -18.06 21.72 16.81
N MET A 45 -18.41 20.65 16.10
CA MET A 45 -17.48 19.98 15.18
C MET A 45 -16.94 20.93 14.11
N THR A 46 -17.79 21.79 13.54
CA THR A 46 -17.38 22.81 12.56
C THR A 46 -16.43 23.84 13.19
N ALA A 47 -16.77 24.39 14.36
CA ALA A 47 -15.94 25.39 15.04
C ALA A 47 -14.56 24.82 15.43
N TRP A 48 -14.54 23.60 15.96
CA TRP A 48 -13.33 22.92 16.39
C TRP A 48 -12.48 22.48 15.18
N ARG A 49 -13.09 22.05 14.07
CA ARG A 49 -12.35 21.69 12.86
C ARG A 49 -11.53 22.86 12.31
N ALA A 50 -12.03 24.08 12.48
CA ALA A 50 -11.39 25.32 12.05
C ALA A 50 -10.34 25.83 13.06
N SER A 51 -10.59 25.64 14.36
CA SER A 51 -9.88 26.41 15.41
C SER A 51 -9.09 25.56 16.41
N SER A 52 -9.29 24.23 16.46
CA SER A 52 -8.61 23.33 17.39
C SER A 52 -7.42 22.60 16.72
N PRO A 53 -6.47 22.07 17.51
CA PRO A 53 -5.37 21.26 16.99
C PRO A 53 -5.81 19.82 16.61
N TYR A 54 -7.07 19.45 16.89
CA TYR A 54 -7.55 18.09 16.72
C TYR A 54 -8.01 17.80 15.30
N ARG A 55 -7.67 16.61 14.78
CA ARG A 55 -8.28 16.06 13.55
C ARG A 55 -8.86 14.68 13.75
N ALA A 56 -8.81 14.13 14.96
CA ALA A 56 -9.46 12.86 15.30
C ALA A 56 -10.50 13.03 16.42
N VAL A 57 -11.56 12.22 16.39
CA VAL A 57 -12.62 12.20 17.40
C VAL A 57 -13.07 10.78 17.73
N GLY A 58 -13.12 10.44 19.02
CA GLY A 58 -13.73 9.22 19.53
C GLY A 58 -15.24 9.25 19.51
N ILE A 59 -15.85 8.16 19.05
CA ILE A 59 -17.30 8.00 18.98
C ILE A 59 -17.71 6.67 19.61
N TYR A 60 -18.57 6.72 20.63
CA TYR A 60 -19.06 5.52 21.31
C TYR A 60 -20.21 4.88 20.52
N ILE A 61 -19.89 3.88 19.71
CA ILE A 61 -20.85 3.28 18.76
C ILE A 61 -21.80 2.26 19.41
N GLY A 62 -21.48 1.74 20.60
CA GLY A 62 -22.32 0.77 21.31
C GLY A 62 -21.68 0.16 22.56
N GLY A 63 -22.30 -0.91 23.04
CA GLY A 63 -21.88 -1.68 24.22
C GLY A 63 -22.81 -1.49 25.42
N ASP A 64 -23.04 -2.57 26.16
CA ASP A 64 -24.02 -2.63 27.26
C ASP A 64 -23.62 -1.83 28.51
N ASN A 65 -22.36 -1.39 28.60
CA ASN A 65 -21.83 -0.56 29.69
C ASN A 65 -21.65 0.92 29.26
N ARG A 66 -22.09 1.27 28.05
CA ARG A 66 -22.02 2.65 27.53
C ARG A 66 -22.82 3.60 28.43
N TYR A 67 -22.21 4.74 28.75
CA TYR A 67 -22.79 5.70 29.70
C TYR A 67 -24.05 6.40 29.16
N ASP A 68 -24.01 6.80 27.89
CA ASP A 68 -25.12 7.48 27.24
C ASP A 68 -26.05 6.49 26.54
N THR A 69 -27.31 6.42 26.97
CA THR A 69 -28.32 5.57 26.34
C THR A 69 -28.87 6.16 25.03
N VAL A 70 -28.60 7.44 24.71
CA VAL A 70 -29.10 8.15 23.52
C VAL A 70 -28.02 9.05 22.89
N GLN A 71 -27.33 8.55 21.86
CA GLN A 71 -26.40 9.36 21.05
C GLN A 71 -27.16 10.23 20.04
N ALA A 72 -27.77 11.32 20.52
CA ALA A 72 -28.68 12.15 19.72
C ALA A 72 -28.07 12.64 18.39
N ASN A 73 -26.75 12.90 18.35
CA ASN A 73 -26.07 13.37 17.14
C ASN A 73 -25.44 12.23 16.31
N LEU A 74 -25.18 11.05 16.88
CA LEU A 74 -24.45 9.98 16.20
C LEU A 74 -25.35 9.26 15.20
N THR A 75 -25.39 9.81 13.99
CA THR A 75 -26.18 9.29 12.87
C THR A 75 -25.27 8.98 11.68
N PRO A 76 -25.71 8.18 10.70
CA PRO A 76 -24.95 7.97 9.47
C PRO A 76 -24.62 9.29 8.75
N GLN A 77 -25.53 10.26 8.80
CA GLN A 77 -25.33 11.58 8.23
C GLN A 77 -24.26 12.38 8.97
N TRP A 78 -24.22 12.29 10.31
CA TRP A 78 -23.17 12.95 11.09
C TRP A 78 -21.80 12.34 10.80
N VAL A 79 -21.71 11.01 10.71
CA VAL A 79 -20.49 10.28 10.37
C VAL A 79 -19.97 10.69 8.99
N SER A 80 -20.82 10.65 7.96
CA SER A 80 -20.43 11.05 6.61
C SER A 80 -20.02 12.53 6.53
N THR A 81 -20.69 13.40 7.29
CA THR A 81 -20.36 14.83 7.37
C THR A 81 -18.98 15.04 7.98
N GLN A 82 -18.65 14.36 9.08
CA GLN A 82 -17.35 14.51 9.74
C GLN A 82 -16.20 13.97 8.90
N GLN A 83 -16.38 12.78 8.31
CA GLN A 83 -15.39 12.21 7.40
C GLN A 83 -15.15 13.12 6.18
N SER A 84 -16.21 13.69 5.61
CA SER A 84 -16.09 14.65 4.49
C SER A 84 -15.38 15.95 4.89
N ALA A 85 -15.53 16.37 6.16
CA ALA A 85 -14.78 17.50 6.72
C ALA A 85 -13.31 17.15 7.08
N GLY A 86 -12.90 15.90 6.87
CA GLY A 86 -11.54 15.41 7.15
C GLY A 86 -11.28 15.11 8.63
N TRP A 87 -12.32 14.75 9.40
CA TRP A 87 -12.15 14.15 10.73
C TRP A 87 -11.84 12.66 10.63
N HIS A 88 -10.91 12.21 11.46
CA HIS A 88 -10.58 10.80 11.67
C HIS A 88 -11.41 10.26 12.84
N LEU A 89 -12.34 9.34 12.58
CA LEU A 89 -13.21 8.80 13.62
C LEU A 89 -12.55 7.60 14.33
N LEU A 90 -12.69 7.52 15.65
CA LEU A 90 -12.27 6.37 16.47
C LEU A 90 -13.52 5.69 17.05
N PRO A 91 -14.04 4.62 16.42
CA PRO A 91 -15.19 3.89 16.92
C PRO A 91 -14.85 3.12 18.21
N ILE A 92 -15.52 3.46 19.31
CA ILE A 92 -15.32 2.87 20.63
C ILE A 92 -16.53 1.99 20.99
N TYR A 93 -16.26 0.80 21.51
CA TYR A 93 -17.27 -0.13 22.00
C TYR A 93 -17.07 -0.38 23.50
N LEU A 94 -17.99 0.11 24.32
CA LEU A 94 -17.94 -0.03 25.79
C LEU A 94 -18.81 -1.20 26.25
N GLY A 95 -18.29 -2.41 26.03
CA GLY A 95 -18.95 -3.68 26.32
C GLY A 95 -18.75 -4.19 27.77
N PRO A 96 -19.02 -5.48 28.01
CA PRO A 96 -18.78 -6.14 29.30
C PRO A 96 -17.35 -5.91 29.81
N GLN A 97 -17.19 -5.70 31.11
CA GLN A 97 -15.89 -5.48 31.77
C GLN A 97 -15.43 -6.75 32.51
N PRO A 98 -14.12 -6.97 32.75
CA PRO A 98 -13.69 -8.10 33.55
C PRO A 98 -14.27 -8.01 34.97
N TYR A 99 -14.58 -9.15 35.59
CA TYR A 99 -15.16 -9.19 36.93
C TYR A 99 -14.30 -8.47 37.99
N CYS A 100 -12.99 -8.40 37.76
CA CYS A 100 -12.01 -7.71 38.61
C CYS A 100 -11.77 -6.23 38.20
N THR A 101 -12.63 -5.65 37.37
CA THR A 101 -12.59 -4.22 37.02
C THR A 101 -12.58 -3.34 38.27
N THR A 102 -11.83 -2.24 38.22
CA THR A 102 -11.84 -1.21 39.27
C THR A 102 -12.99 -0.22 39.11
N SER A 103 -13.78 -0.35 38.05
CA SER A 103 -14.94 0.50 37.79
C SER A 103 -16.26 -0.06 38.33
N THR A 104 -17.30 0.77 38.32
CA THR A 104 -18.65 0.43 38.79
C THR A 104 -19.51 -0.23 37.70
N LYS A 105 -18.93 -0.62 36.56
CA LYS A 105 -19.69 -1.17 35.43
C LYS A 105 -20.40 -2.48 35.82
N PRO A 106 -21.73 -2.58 35.59
CA PRO A 106 -22.52 -3.71 36.05
C PRO A 106 -22.38 -4.96 35.17
N ILE A 107 -22.20 -4.80 33.85
CA ILE A 107 -22.11 -5.94 32.94
C ILE A 107 -20.68 -6.45 32.92
N ARG A 108 -20.50 -7.70 33.35
CA ARG A 108 -19.17 -8.29 33.60
C ARG A 108 -18.97 -9.64 32.94
N PHE A 109 -17.71 -10.01 32.71
CA PHE A 109 -17.29 -11.33 32.24
C PHE A 109 -16.24 -11.96 33.15
N SER A 110 -16.16 -13.28 33.13
CA SER A 110 -15.16 -14.11 33.82
C SER A 110 -14.46 -15.03 32.83
N ALA A 111 -13.51 -15.84 33.31
CA ALA A 111 -12.81 -16.80 32.46
C ALA A 111 -13.77 -17.77 31.74
N THR A 112 -14.89 -18.15 32.38
CA THR A 112 -15.84 -19.12 31.83
C THR A 112 -16.58 -18.63 30.59
N ASN A 113 -16.84 -17.32 30.48
CA ASN A 113 -17.66 -16.75 29.41
C ASN A 113 -16.91 -15.73 28.53
N ALA A 114 -15.66 -15.40 28.84
CA ALA A 114 -14.84 -14.43 28.12
C ALA A 114 -14.81 -14.63 26.60
N ALA A 115 -14.61 -15.87 26.13
CA ALA A 115 -14.55 -16.18 24.69
C ALA A 115 -15.88 -15.90 23.97
N SER A 116 -16.98 -16.36 24.57
CA SER A 116 -18.34 -16.18 24.03
C SER A 116 -18.76 -14.71 24.02
N LEU A 117 -18.48 -13.99 25.11
CA LEU A 117 -18.81 -12.57 25.22
C LEU A 117 -17.92 -11.70 24.32
N GLY A 118 -16.63 -12.02 24.15
CA GLY A 118 -15.76 -11.33 23.19
C GLY A 118 -16.27 -11.46 21.75
N THR A 119 -16.72 -12.67 21.37
CA THR A 119 -17.31 -12.92 20.05
C THR A 119 -18.65 -12.18 19.88
N SER A 120 -19.52 -12.21 20.88
CA SER A 120 -20.83 -11.56 20.84
C SER A 120 -20.72 -10.03 20.82
N ALA A 121 -19.82 -9.47 21.61
CA ALA A 121 -19.52 -8.04 21.62
C ALA A 121 -19.03 -7.57 20.24
N ALA A 122 -18.13 -8.32 19.59
CA ALA A 122 -17.65 -7.98 18.24
C ALA A 122 -18.77 -8.03 17.19
N ASN A 123 -19.72 -8.96 17.32
CA ASN A 123 -20.90 -9.01 16.45
C ASN A 123 -21.75 -7.74 16.58
N ASP A 124 -22.12 -7.35 17.80
CA ASP A 124 -22.92 -6.15 18.03
C ASP A 124 -22.17 -4.90 17.57
N ALA A 125 -20.87 -4.78 17.90
CA ALA A 125 -20.05 -3.66 17.48
C ALA A 125 -20.03 -3.45 15.95
N VAL A 126 -19.91 -4.53 15.18
CA VAL A 126 -19.97 -4.46 13.71
C VAL A 126 -21.36 -4.11 13.20
N VAL A 127 -22.42 -4.60 13.83
CA VAL A 127 -23.80 -4.20 13.50
C VAL A 127 -23.96 -2.69 13.70
N ARG A 128 -23.49 -2.14 14.83
CA ARG A 128 -23.52 -0.70 15.10
C ARG A 128 -22.68 0.09 14.10
N ALA A 129 -21.47 -0.37 13.82
CA ALA A 129 -20.57 0.30 12.88
C ALA A 129 -21.18 0.37 11.46
N ARG A 130 -21.74 -0.74 10.97
CA ARG A 130 -22.41 -0.79 9.67
C ARG A 130 -23.66 0.07 9.62
N ALA A 131 -24.45 0.09 10.69
CA ALA A 131 -25.63 0.95 10.80
C ALA A 131 -25.27 2.44 10.70
N LEU A 132 -24.08 2.83 11.18
CA LEU A 132 -23.53 4.18 11.08
C LEU A 132 -22.83 4.47 9.73
N GLY A 133 -22.76 3.49 8.83
CA GLY A 133 -22.11 3.63 7.53
C GLY A 133 -20.58 3.58 7.58
N LEU A 134 -19.97 3.13 8.68
CA LEU A 134 -18.52 2.93 8.76
C LEU A 134 -18.09 1.81 7.80
N SER A 135 -17.05 2.07 7.00
CA SER A 135 -16.60 1.12 5.99
C SER A 135 -15.95 -0.11 6.62
N THR A 136 -16.15 -1.27 5.98
CA THR A 136 -15.30 -2.45 6.17
C THR A 136 -13.82 -2.06 6.04
N GLY A 137 -12.97 -2.57 6.92
CA GLY A 137 -11.58 -2.16 7.07
C GLY A 137 -11.36 -1.04 8.09
N SER A 138 -12.42 -0.49 8.69
CA SER A 138 -12.28 0.41 9.85
C SER A 138 -11.85 -0.34 11.10
N THR A 139 -11.26 0.38 12.06
CA THR A 139 -10.90 -0.15 13.38
C THR A 139 -12.02 0.09 14.37
N ILE A 140 -12.31 -0.91 15.21
CA ILE A 140 -13.22 -0.75 16.35
C ILE A 140 -12.42 -1.04 17.63
N TYR A 141 -12.40 -0.08 18.55
CA TYR A 141 -11.68 -0.15 19.80
C TYR A 141 -12.57 -0.75 20.88
N ASN A 142 -12.19 -1.92 21.38
CA ASN A 142 -12.77 -2.51 22.57
C ASN A 142 -12.28 -1.74 23.79
N ASP A 143 -13.20 -1.16 24.56
CA ASP A 143 -12.91 -0.42 25.78
C ASP A 143 -12.95 -1.37 26.97
N ILE A 144 -11.76 -1.73 27.47
CA ILE A 144 -11.58 -2.46 28.73
C ILE A 144 -10.92 -1.53 29.73
N GLU A 145 -11.72 -1.05 30.67
CA GLU A 145 -11.28 -0.15 31.73
C GLU A 145 -10.27 -0.83 32.66
N ALA A 146 -9.66 -0.05 33.57
CA ALA A 146 -8.67 -0.57 34.51
C ALA A 146 -9.22 -1.72 35.35
N TYR A 147 -8.38 -2.71 35.64
CA TYR A 147 -8.76 -3.90 36.40
C TYR A 147 -7.60 -4.35 37.28
N SER A 148 -7.92 -5.07 38.36
CA SER A 148 -6.90 -5.59 39.27
C SER A 148 -6.04 -6.63 38.57
N THR A 149 -4.73 -6.46 38.68
CA THR A 149 -3.76 -7.33 38.04
C THR A 149 -3.14 -8.37 38.97
N THR A 150 -3.61 -8.43 40.22
CA THR A 150 -3.15 -9.40 41.22
C THR A 150 -3.80 -10.78 41.04
N ASP A 151 -4.79 -10.88 40.16
CA ASP A 151 -5.53 -12.11 39.87
C ASP A 151 -5.21 -12.62 38.45
N PRO A 152 -4.37 -13.67 38.31
CA PRO A 152 -4.01 -14.23 37.01
C PRO A 152 -5.21 -14.77 36.22
N ALA A 153 -6.26 -15.26 36.90
CA ALA A 153 -7.45 -15.75 36.22
C ALA A 153 -8.21 -14.60 35.54
N CYS A 154 -8.15 -13.40 36.13
CA CYS A 154 -8.72 -12.22 35.51
C CYS A 154 -7.93 -11.76 34.28
N THR A 155 -6.60 -11.72 34.35
CA THR A 155 -5.74 -11.44 33.19
C THR A 155 -6.01 -12.44 32.04
N THR A 156 -6.08 -13.73 32.34
CA THR A 156 -6.44 -14.76 31.34
C THR A 156 -7.81 -14.52 30.75
N ALA A 157 -8.80 -14.12 31.54
CA ALA A 157 -10.14 -13.79 31.04
C ALA A 157 -10.09 -12.61 30.06
N VAL A 158 -9.36 -11.53 30.38
CA VAL A 158 -9.24 -10.34 29.51
C VAL A 158 -8.52 -10.68 28.21
N LEU A 159 -7.40 -11.41 28.27
CA LEU A 159 -6.68 -11.84 27.07
C LEU A 159 -7.53 -12.76 26.19
N THR A 160 -8.30 -13.67 26.80
CA THR A 160 -9.25 -14.54 26.10
C THR A 160 -10.36 -13.73 25.43
N PHE A 161 -10.98 -12.80 26.16
CA PHE A 161 -12.01 -11.92 25.62
C PHE A 161 -11.48 -11.13 24.41
N GLN A 162 -10.34 -10.46 24.57
CA GLN A 162 -9.75 -9.62 23.51
C GLN A 162 -9.32 -10.47 22.30
N SER A 163 -8.81 -11.68 22.53
CA SER A 163 -8.46 -12.61 21.45
C SER A 163 -9.69 -12.98 20.61
N HIS A 164 -10.80 -13.36 21.26
CA HIS A 164 -12.03 -13.73 20.55
C HIS A 164 -12.74 -12.53 19.92
N TRP A 165 -12.71 -11.36 20.56
CA TRP A 165 -13.13 -10.09 19.96
C TRP A 165 -12.35 -9.82 18.66
N THR A 166 -11.03 -9.94 18.73
CA THR A 166 -10.13 -9.68 17.59
C THR A 166 -10.39 -10.66 16.44
N GLN A 167 -10.38 -11.96 16.72
CA GLN A 167 -10.71 -13.00 15.74
C GLN A 167 -12.07 -12.76 15.07
N ARG A 168 -13.06 -12.29 15.84
CA ARG A 168 -14.40 -12.09 15.30
C ARG A 168 -14.51 -10.82 14.47
N LEU A 169 -13.93 -9.69 14.89
CA LEU A 169 -13.85 -8.49 14.05
C LEU A 169 -13.13 -8.79 12.74
N HIS A 170 -12.05 -9.57 12.82
CA HIS A 170 -11.30 -10.04 11.67
C HIS A 170 -12.17 -10.81 10.68
N ALA A 171 -12.94 -11.78 11.17
CA ALA A 171 -13.90 -12.55 10.36
C ALA A 171 -15.02 -11.68 9.75
N LEU A 172 -15.32 -10.53 10.36
CA LEU A 172 -16.34 -9.59 9.92
C LEU A 172 -15.80 -8.42 9.07
N GLY A 173 -14.49 -8.40 8.82
CA GLY A 173 -13.81 -7.43 7.97
C GLY A 173 -13.44 -6.11 8.66
N PHE A 174 -13.24 -6.09 9.97
CA PHE A 174 -12.82 -4.90 10.74
C PHE A 174 -11.49 -5.16 11.47
N PHE A 175 -10.71 -4.11 11.71
CA PHE A 175 -9.55 -4.18 12.60
C PHE A 175 -9.97 -4.08 14.06
N SER A 176 -9.20 -4.74 14.92
CA SER A 176 -9.38 -4.76 16.36
C SER A 176 -8.47 -3.74 17.03
N GLY A 177 -9.07 -2.75 17.69
CA GLY A 177 -8.38 -1.89 18.63
C GLY A 177 -8.60 -2.38 20.06
N PHE A 178 -7.62 -2.15 20.93
CA PHE A 178 -7.75 -2.39 22.36
C PHE A 178 -7.46 -1.11 23.12
N TYR A 179 -8.43 -0.63 23.89
CA TYR A 179 -8.27 0.46 24.84
C TYR A 179 -8.17 -0.08 26.26
N SER A 180 -7.16 0.36 27.02
CA SER A 180 -7.08 0.13 28.47
C SER A 180 -6.06 1.04 29.16
N SER A 181 -5.98 0.95 30.49
CA SER A 181 -4.95 1.64 31.27
C SER A 181 -3.56 1.04 31.03
N LEU A 182 -2.53 1.90 31.03
CA LEU A 182 -1.14 1.45 30.87
C LEU A 182 -0.73 0.42 31.93
N GLY A 183 -1.22 0.58 33.17
CA GLY A 183 -0.86 -0.27 34.31
C GLY A 183 -1.62 -1.60 34.40
N SER A 184 -2.68 -1.80 33.61
CA SER A 184 -3.50 -3.02 33.63
C SER A 184 -3.53 -3.72 32.27
N GLY A 185 -4.54 -3.46 31.45
CA GLY A 185 -4.78 -4.19 30.21
C GLY A 185 -3.65 -4.03 29.21
N VAL A 186 -3.08 -2.83 29.10
CA VAL A 186 -1.97 -2.59 28.18
C VAL A 186 -0.73 -3.37 28.61
N ARG A 187 -0.42 -3.39 29.91
CA ARG A 187 0.67 -4.20 30.46
C ARG A 187 0.51 -5.67 30.10
N ASP A 188 -0.70 -6.22 30.25
CA ASP A 188 -0.98 -7.62 29.93
C ASP A 188 -0.90 -7.90 28.41
N GLN A 189 -1.37 -6.98 27.56
CA GLN A 189 -1.21 -7.07 26.11
C GLN A 189 0.26 -6.98 25.67
N VAL A 190 1.07 -6.13 26.30
CA VAL A 190 2.51 -6.04 26.04
C VAL A 190 3.20 -7.34 26.42
N ALA A 191 2.88 -7.91 27.58
CA ALA A 191 3.41 -9.21 28.01
C ALA A 191 3.00 -10.34 27.05
N ALA A 192 1.78 -10.29 26.53
CA ALA A 192 1.25 -11.26 25.57
C ALA A 192 1.63 -10.99 24.09
N TYR A 193 2.37 -9.92 23.78
CA TYR A 193 2.55 -9.42 22.41
C TYR A 193 3.07 -10.46 21.41
N ASN A 194 4.00 -11.31 21.83
CA ASN A 194 4.60 -12.37 21.01
C ASN A 194 3.98 -13.76 21.30
N SER A 195 2.98 -13.84 22.17
CA SER A 195 2.30 -15.09 22.48
C SER A 195 1.49 -15.56 21.28
N THR A 196 1.56 -16.84 20.96
CA THR A 196 0.69 -17.49 19.97
C THR A 196 -0.61 -18.01 20.57
N ALA A 197 -0.77 -17.93 21.90
CA ALA A 197 -1.98 -18.40 22.59
C ALA A 197 -3.17 -17.45 22.43
N TYR A 198 -2.91 -16.19 22.08
CA TYR A 198 -3.92 -15.14 21.93
C TYR A 198 -3.75 -14.43 20.60
N VAL A 199 -4.87 -14.08 19.98
CA VAL A 199 -4.86 -13.21 18.80
C VAL A 199 -4.73 -11.77 19.27
N ARG A 200 -3.59 -11.18 18.94
CA ARG A 200 -3.22 -9.82 19.34
C ARG A 200 -4.11 -8.77 18.65
N PRO A 201 -4.54 -7.70 19.35
CA PRO A 201 -5.21 -6.56 18.71
C PRO A 201 -4.31 -5.90 17.66
N ASP A 202 -4.91 -5.31 16.63
CA ASP A 202 -4.21 -4.63 15.56
C ASP A 202 -3.70 -3.25 15.97
N TYR A 203 -4.46 -2.55 16.82
CA TYR A 203 -4.15 -1.21 17.35
C TYR A 203 -4.21 -1.21 18.86
N LEU A 204 -3.32 -0.41 19.45
CA LEU A 204 -3.26 -0.20 20.89
C LEU A 204 -3.62 1.25 21.22
N TRP A 205 -4.66 1.44 22.03
CA TRP A 205 -4.99 2.71 22.63
C TRP A 205 -4.74 2.61 24.14
N PHE A 206 -3.82 3.40 24.68
CA PHE A 206 -3.45 3.31 26.10
C PHE A 206 -3.74 4.60 26.85
N ALA A 207 -4.34 4.47 28.03
CA ALA A 207 -4.54 5.59 28.95
C ALA A 207 -3.32 5.74 29.87
N ARG A 208 -2.71 6.91 29.83
CA ARG A 208 -1.66 7.37 30.77
C ARG A 208 -1.75 8.88 30.90
N TYR A 209 -2.28 9.35 32.01
CA TYR A 209 -2.55 10.78 32.25
C TYR A 209 -1.33 11.54 32.77
N ASP A 210 -0.29 11.62 31.95
CA ASP A 210 0.95 12.33 32.25
C ASP A 210 1.06 13.70 31.55
N GLY A 211 0.04 14.10 30.77
CA GLY A 211 0.03 15.34 30.02
C GLY A 211 0.92 15.35 28.77
N LEU A 212 1.58 14.23 28.43
CA LEU A 212 2.51 14.15 27.30
C LEU A 212 1.82 13.63 26.04
N ALA A 213 1.67 14.50 25.05
CA ALA A 213 1.11 14.19 23.73
C ALA A 213 2.12 13.43 22.84
N THR A 214 2.39 12.18 23.19
CA THR A 214 3.22 11.23 22.41
C THR A 214 2.63 9.83 22.49
N VAL A 215 2.85 9.00 21.48
CA VAL A 215 2.47 7.57 21.51
C VAL A 215 3.59 6.66 22.04
N SER A 216 4.76 7.22 22.32
CA SER A 216 5.90 6.49 22.88
C SER A 216 5.77 6.38 24.39
N ASP A 217 6.10 5.21 24.92
CA ASP A 217 6.10 4.94 26.35
C ASP A 217 7.13 3.84 26.65
N ALA A 218 7.94 4.01 27.70
CA ALA A 218 8.96 3.02 28.08
C ALA A 218 8.37 1.65 28.45
N ALA A 219 7.10 1.60 28.87
CA ALA A 219 6.41 0.35 29.18
C ALA A 219 5.96 -0.42 27.92
N ILE A 220 6.02 0.19 26.73
CA ILE A 220 5.60 -0.41 25.46
C ILE A 220 6.79 -0.39 24.49
N PRO A 221 7.52 -1.51 24.31
CA PRO A 221 8.71 -1.58 23.46
C PRO A 221 8.49 -0.94 22.09
N ASP A 222 9.39 -0.10 21.59
CA ASP A 222 9.18 0.68 20.36
C ASP A 222 8.86 -0.18 19.13
N THR A 223 9.25 -1.45 19.13
CA THR A 223 8.93 -2.42 18.07
C THR A 223 7.47 -2.91 18.09
N TYR A 224 6.70 -2.63 19.14
CA TYR A 224 5.34 -3.14 19.30
C TYR A 224 4.30 -2.15 18.77
N TRP A 225 3.38 -2.60 17.92
CA TRP A 225 2.33 -1.72 17.33
C TRP A 225 2.89 -0.43 16.70
N VAL A 226 4.04 -0.50 16.01
CA VAL A 226 4.63 0.64 15.29
C VAL A 226 3.59 1.26 14.35
N HIS A 227 3.39 2.58 14.44
CA HIS A 227 2.35 3.32 13.71
C HIS A 227 0.92 2.77 13.89
N ARG A 228 0.63 2.17 15.05
CA ARG A 228 -0.71 1.67 15.40
C ARG A 228 -1.04 1.96 16.86
N ARG A 229 -0.60 3.11 17.36
CA ARG A 229 -0.76 3.52 18.75
C ARG A 229 -1.60 4.79 18.88
N ILE A 230 -2.37 4.83 19.96
CA ILE A 230 -3.08 6.01 20.44
C ILE A 230 -2.82 6.12 21.93
N LYS A 231 -2.57 7.33 22.44
CA LYS A 231 -2.45 7.60 23.86
C LYS A 231 -3.53 8.56 24.30
N GLN A 232 -4.35 8.17 25.27
CA GLN A 232 -5.16 9.11 26.03
C GLN A 232 -4.27 9.70 27.13
N TYR A 233 -3.80 10.93 26.92
CA TYR A 233 -2.77 11.54 27.77
C TYR A 233 -3.34 12.48 28.85
N ARG A 234 -4.65 12.74 28.81
CA ARG A 234 -5.39 13.51 29.82
C ARG A 234 -6.87 13.16 29.74
N GLY A 235 -7.50 12.87 30.88
CA GLY A 235 -8.96 12.71 30.99
C GLY A 235 -9.66 13.96 31.56
N GLY A 236 -10.90 14.20 31.15
CA GLY A 236 -11.86 15.15 31.73
C GLY A 236 -11.35 16.58 31.89
N ALA A 237 -11.23 17.31 30.78
CA ALA A 237 -10.95 18.75 30.83
C ALA A 237 -11.74 19.56 29.80
N ALA A 238 -12.38 20.64 30.27
CA ALA A 238 -13.00 21.64 29.41
C ALA A 238 -11.97 22.30 28.49
N GLU A 239 -12.27 22.31 27.20
CA GLU A 239 -11.54 23.06 26.18
C GLU A 239 -12.48 23.94 25.38
N SER A 240 -11.98 25.10 24.96
CA SER A 240 -12.77 26.08 24.21
C SER A 240 -12.05 26.43 22.91
N TYR A 241 -12.71 26.16 21.78
CA TYR A 241 -12.23 26.52 20.45
C TYR A 241 -13.37 27.10 19.62
N GLY A 242 -13.11 28.19 18.88
CA GLY A 242 -14.11 28.83 18.04
C GLY A 242 -15.39 29.24 18.78
N GLY A 243 -15.27 29.61 20.07
CA GLY A 243 -16.39 30.00 20.92
C GLY A 243 -17.26 28.83 21.44
N GLN A 244 -16.87 27.58 21.20
CA GLN A 244 -17.58 26.38 21.65
C GLN A 244 -16.75 25.64 22.70
N THR A 245 -17.38 25.26 23.82
CA THR A 245 -16.73 24.56 24.94
C THR A 245 -17.24 23.13 25.06
N LEU A 246 -16.32 22.18 25.25
CA LEU A 246 -16.62 20.77 25.50
C LEU A 246 -15.65 20.21 26.53
N ASP A 247 -16.14 19.38 27.43
CA ASP A 247 -15.29 18.56 28.29
C ASP A 247 -14.82 17.33 27.51
N VAL A 248 -13.51 17.16 27.36
CA VAL A 248 -12.95 16.11 26.51
C VAL A 248 -11.79 15.38 27.16
N ASP A 249 -11.64 14.13 26.75
CA ASP A 249 -10.41 13.38 26.93
C ASP A 249 -9.49 13.65 25.73
N ARG A 250 -8.19 13.85 26.00
CA ARG A 250 -7.22 14.24 24.98
C ARG A 250 -6.38 13.06 24.53
N ASN A 251 -6.27 12.91 23.22
CA ASN A 251 -5.58 11.80 22.59
C ASN A 251 -4.45 12.27 21.68
N GLN A 252 -3.38 11.50 21.62
CA GLN A 252 -2.34 11.61 20.60
C GLN A 252 -2.34 10.32 19.77
N LEU A 253 -2.36 10.46 18.45
CA LEU A 253 -2.39 9.35 17.51
C LEU A 253 -1.07 9.26 16.73
N ASP A 254 -0.69 8.02 16.44
CA ASP A 254 0.21 7.61 15.37
C ASP A 254 -0.34 6.29 14.82
N VAL A 255 -1.28 6.43 13.87
CA VAL A 255 -1.99 5.32 13.26
C VAL A 255 -1.80 5.38 11.76
N THR A 256 -1.39 4.27 11.16
CA THR A 256 -1.31 4.10 9.71
C THR A 256 -2.25 2.97 9.34
N ALA A 257 -3.24 3.29 8.52
CA ALA A 257 -4.09 2.28 7.94
C ALA A 257 -3.24 1.40 7.00
N PRO A 258 -3.21 0.08 7.17
CA PRO A 258 -2.19 -0.72 6.50
C PRO A 258 -2.62 -1.09 5.07
N GLY A 259 -1.86 -1.84 4.24
CA GLY A 259 -2.23 -2.10 2.82
C GLY A 259 -2.04 -3.53 2.29
N GLY A 260 -2.77 -3.92 1.24
CA GLY A 260 -2.64 -5.18 0.49
C GLY A 260 -2.68 -4.96 -1.02
N PHE A 261 -1.95 -5.74 -1.82
CA PHE A 261 -1.87 -5.56 -3.28
C PHE A 261 -2.84 -6.48 -4.02
N LEU A 262 -3.62 -5.91 -4.94
CA LEU A 262 -4.51 -6.64 -5.83
C LEU A 262 -4.05 -6.48 -7.28
N PRO A 263 -3.66 -7.59 -7.96
CA PRO A 263 -3.32 -7.55 -9.36
C PRO A 263 -4.56 -7.34 -10.23
N LEU A 264 -4.39 -6.69 -11.37
CA LEU A 264 -5.42 -6.47 -12.37
C LEU A 264 -4.97 -6.99 -13.74
N SER A 265 -5.92 -7.38 -14.57
CA SER A 265 -5.67 -7.50 -16.00
C SER A 265 -5.22 -6.13 -16.53
N PRO A 266 -4.06 -6.04 -17.20
CA PRO A 266 -3.53 -4.75 -17.62
C PRO A 266 -4.49 -3.95 -18.51
N SER A 267 -4.70 -2.67 -18.20
CA SER A 267 -5.60 -1.80 -18.95
C SER A 267 -5.07 -0.37 -19.08
N ARG A 268 -5.44 0.31 -20.16
CA ARG A 268 -4.96 1.66 -20.47
C ARG A 268 -5.73 2.73 -19.71
N LEU A 269 -5.02 3.55 -18.92
CA LEU A 269 -5.60 4.72 -18.23
C LEU A 269 -5.26 6.03 -18.93
N LEU A 270 -4.10 6.10 -19.59
CA LEU A 270 -3.59 7.30 -20.23
C LEU A 270 -2.98 6.97 -21.60
N ASP A 271 -3.33 7.75 -22.62
CA ASP A 271 -2.57 7.87 -23.87
C ASP A 271 -2.79 9.26 -24.46
N THR A 272 -1.79 10.10 -24.27
CA THR A 272 -1.79 11.50 -24.73
C THR A 272 -1.81 11.66 -26.25
N ARG A 273 -1.59 10.59 -27.02
CA ARG A 273 -1.66 10.62 -28.50
C ARG A 273 -3.09 10.47 -29.01
N SER A 274 -3.94 9.79 -28.24
CA SER A 274 -5.34 9.53 -28.58
C SER A 274 -6.34 10.33 -27.75
N GLY A 275 -5.88 10.94 -26.65
CA GLY A 275 -6.75 11.70 -25.73
C GLY A 275 -7.40 10.83 -24.65
N VAL A 276 -6.90 9.61 -24.43
CA VAL A 276 -7.36 8.76 -23.33
C VAL A 276 -6.78 9.30 -22.03
N GLY A 277 -7.62 9.60 -21.05
CA GLY A 277 -7.21 9.99 -19.70
C GLY A 277 -6.68 11.42 -19.54
N ALA A 278 -6.29 12.08 -20.63
CA ALA A 278 -5.81 13.46 -20.70
C ALA A 278 -6.09 14.06 -22.08
N ALA A 279 -5.78 15.35 -22.27
CA ALA A 279 -5.89 15.99 -23.58
C ALA A 279 -5.03 15.28 -24.64
N LYS A 280 -5.52 15.27 -25.89
CA LYS A 280 -4.82 14.72 -27.06
C LYS A 280 -3.68 15.66 -27.50
N ALA A 281 -2.62 15.72 -26.73
CA ALA A 281 -1.46 16.59 -26.97
C ALA A 281 -0.19 16.00 -26.33
N ALA A 282 0.98 16.27 -26.92
CA ALA A 282 2.24 15.94 -26.26
C ALA A 282 2.41 16.76 -24.98
N VAL A 283 2.97 16.16 -23.94
CA VAL A 283 3.24 16.83 -22.66
C VAL A 283 4.39 17.81 -22.87
N ALA A 284 4.15 19.09 -22.61
CA ALA A 284 5.13 20.15 -22.76
C ALA A 284 6.38 19.95 -21.88
N PRO A 285 7.51 20.62 -22.18
CA PRO A 285 8.64 20.72 -21.26
C PRO A 285 8.18 21.25 -19.90
N GLY A 286 8.49 20.55 -18.82
CA GLY A 286 8.03 20.91 -17.48
C GLY A 286 6.51 20.74 -17.24
N GLY A 287 5.76 20.17 -18.20
CA GLY A 287 4.34 19.90 -18.07
C GLY A 287 4.04 18.72 -17.15
N THR A 288 2.85 18.70 -16.57
CA THR A 288 2.37 17.61 -15.71
C THR A 288 1.02 17.08 -16.20
N VAL A 289 0.89 15.77 -16.31
CA VAL A 289 -0.41 15.11 -16.53
C VAL A 289 -1.00 14.72 -15.19
N HIS A 290 -2.20 15.21 -14.91
CA HIS A 290 -2.99 14.87 -13.73
C HIS A 290 -3.95 13.74 -14.08
N LEU A 291 -3.57 12.51 -13.78
CA LEU A 291 -4.26 11.30 -14.21
C LEU A 291 -5.21 10.79 -13.12
N GLN A 292 -6.51 10.74 -13.41
CA GLN A 292 -7.46 10.00 -12.59
C GLN A 292 -7.16 8.50 -12.67
N VAL A 293 -6.93 7.88 -11.52
CA VAL A 293 -6.63 6.45 -11.44
C VAL A 293 -7.72 5.65 -10.71
N THR A 294 -8.34 6.21 -9.67
CA THR A 294 -9.47 5.54 -9.02
C THR A 294 -10.71 5.56 -9.91
N GLY A 295 -11.52 4.50 -9.82
CA GLY A 295 -12.74 4.33 -10.61
C GLY A 295 -12.49 4.02 -12.09
N ARG A 296 -11.26 3.66 -12.49
CA ARG A 296 -10.87 3.39 -13.88
C ARG A 296 -10.04 2.12 -14.00
N GLY A 297 -10.14 1.43 -15.12
CA GLY A 297 -9.27 0.30 -15.46
C GLY A 297 -9.28 -0.86 -14.45
N GLY A 298 -10.37 -1.04 -13.71
CA GLY A 298 -10.51 -2.05 -12.65
C GLY A 298 -10.07 -1.57 -11.25
N VAL A 299 -9.54 -0.36 -11.12
CA VAL A 299 -9.20 0.25 -9.83
C VAL A 299 -10.49 0.77 -9.16
N PRO A 300 -10.75 0.43 -7.88
CA PRO A 300 -11.89 0.95 -7.13
C PRO A 300 -11.93 2.47 -7.05
N ALA A 301 -13.13 3.04 -6.85
CA ALA A 301 -13.31 4.49 -6.74
C ALA A 301 -12.75 5.07 -5.43
N SER A 302 -12.63 4.26 -4.37
CA SER A 302 -12.14 4.63 -3.05
C SER A 302 -11.33 3.49 -2.40
N GLY A 303 -10.68 3.76 -1.27
CA GLY A 303 -9.93 2.74 -0.52
C GLY A 303 -8.61 2.30 -1.15
N VAL A 304 -8.08 3.06 -2.11
CA VAL A 304 -6.83 2.78 -2.83
C VAL A 304 -5.70 3.66 -2.27
N SER A 305 -4.61 3.04 -1.83
CA SER A 305 -3.42 3.71 -1.28
C SER A 305 -2.33 3.96 -2.33
N ALA A 306 -2.20 3.07 -3.31
CA ALA A 306 -1.27 3.20 -4.42
C ALA A 306 -1.77 2.46 -5.66
N VAL A 307 -1.26 2.83 -6.83
CA VAL A 307 -1.49 2.12 -8.09
C VAL A 307 -0.18 1.67 -8.71
N VAL A 308 -0.22 0.51 -9.39
CA VAL A 308 0.90 0.01 -10.18
C VAL A 308 0.63 0.32 -11.64
N LEU A 309 1.45 1.19 -12.21
CA LEU A 309 1.35 1.63 -13.59
C LEU A 309 2.60 1.20 -14.35
N ASN A 310 2.45 0.77 -15.59
CA ASN A 310 3.54 0.81 -16.56
C ASN A 310 3.48 2.14 -17.29
N VAL A 311 4.47 3.02 -17.06
CA VAL A 311 4.52 4.35 -17.68
C VAL A 311 5.47 4.30 -18.87
N THR A 312 4.98 4.69 -20.04
CA THR A 312 5.74 4.73 -21.29
C THR A 312 5.90 6.17 -21.76
N ALA A 313 7.14 6.58 -22.05
CA ALA A 313 7.42 7.77 -22.83
C ALA A 313 7.61 7.37 -24.29
N THR A 314 6.96 8.08 -25.22
CA THR A 314 7.07 7.84 -26.66
C THR A 314 7.14 9.14 -27.45
N ALA A 315 7.82 9.08 -28.60
CA ALA A 315 8.16 10.22 -29.43
C ALA A 315 8.70 11.46 -28.66
N PRO A 316 9.62 11.31 -27.69
CA PRO A 316 10.20 12.46 -27.01
C PRO A 316 11.07 13.28 -27.98
N THR A 317 10.93 14.60 -27.96
CA THR A 317 11.69 15.51 -28.84
C THR A 317 13.05 15.92 -28.26
N ALA A 318 13.27 15.68 -26.97
CA ALA A 318 14.56 15.81 -26.29
C ALA A 318 14.73 14.68 -25.26
N SER A 319 15.96 14.41 -24.85
CA SER A 319 16.24 13.52 -23.72
C SER A 319 15.71 14.11 -22.41
N GLY A 320 15.28 13.26 -21.48
CA GLY A 320 14.82 13.68 -20.16
C GLY A 320 14.24 12.54 -19.35
N TYR A 321 13.28 12.85 -18.50
CA TYR A 321 12.72 11.89 -17.56
C TYR A 321 11.24 12.15 -17.24
N VAL A 322 10.58 11.13 -16.66
CA VAL A 322 9.27 11.24 -16.02
C VAL A 322 9.42 11.07 -14.52
N THR A 323 8.75 11.93 -13.75
CA THR A 323 8.53 11.75 -12.30
C THR A 323 7.05 11.53 -12.04
N ALA A 324 6.72 10.42 -11.38
CA ALA A 324 5.37 10.05 -10.97
C ALA A 324 5.22 10.24 -9.46
N TYR A 325 4.11 10.83 -9.01
CA TYR A 325 3.84 11.08 -7.59
C TYR A 325 2.35 11.24 -7.32
N GLY A 326 1.95 11.17 -6.04
CA GLY A 326 0.55 11.39 -5.66
C GLY A 326 0.11 12.82 -5.94
N GLU A 327 -1.09 12.99 -6.48
CA GLU A 327 -1.66 14.31 -6.74
C GLU A 327 -1.72 15.16 -5.46
N GLY A 328 -1.31 16.43 -5.56
CA GLY A 328 -1.24 17.36 -4.43
C GLY A 328 -0.01 17.22 -3.53
N ALA A 329 0.83 16.20 -3.71
CA ALA A 329 2.12 16.11 -3.02
C ALA A 329 3.17 17.03 -3.65
N THR A 330 4.17 17.44 -2.87
CA THR A 330 5.35 18.12 -3.40
C THR A 330 6.07 17.19 -4.38
N ARG A 331 6.32 17.67 -5.61
CA ARG A 331 6.99 16.87 -6.65
C ARG A 331 8.36 16.39 -6.15
N PRO A 332 8.62 15.07 -6.13
CA PRO A 332 9.93 14.54 -5.78
C PRO A 332 11.01 14.97 -6.78
N THR A 333 12.26 15.04 -6.33
CA THR A 333 13.42 15.33 -7.19
C THR A 333 13.95 14.08 -7.91
N VAL A 334 13.34 12.92 -7.68
CA VAL A 334 13.73 11.64 -8.26
C VAL A 334 13.01 11.37 -9.57
N SER A 335 13.57 10.51 -10.43
CA SER A 335 12.98 10.11 -11.70
C SER A 335 12.53 8.65 -11.67
N ASN A 336 11.40 8.35 -12.29
CA ASN A 336 10.94 6.98 -12.53
C ASN A 336 11.49 6.42 -13.83
N LEU A 337 11.38 7.18 -14.91
CA LEU A 337 11.70 6.76 -16.26
C LEU A 337 12.67 7.76 -16.88
N ASN A 338 13.74 7.30 -17.51
CA ASN A 338 14.65 8.14 -18.29
C ASN A 338 14.58 7.71 -19.75
N PHE A 339 14.61 8.70 -20.65
CA PHE A 339 14.50 8.47 -22.09
C PHE A 339 15.43 9.41 -22.85
N VAL A 340 15.86 8.96 -24.04
CA VAL A 340 16.53 9.80 -25.02
C VAL A 340 15.59 10.21 -26.15
N LYS A 341 15.98 11.23 -26.93
CA LYS A 341 15.22 11.69 -28.09
C LYS A 341 14.82 10.53 -29.01
N ALA A 342 13.57 10.55 -29.48
CA ALA A 342 12.95 9.55 -30.35
C ALA A 342 12.85 8.12 -29.79
N GLN A 343 13.17 7.89 -28.52
CA GLN A 343 13.04 6.58 -27.89
C GLN A 343 11.60 6.33 -27.41
N THR A 344 11.11 5.11 -27.61
CA THR A 344 9.97 4.60 -26.84
C THR A 344 10.49 3.67 -25.76
N VAL A 345 10.21 3.97 -24.49
CA VAL A 345 10.70 3.21 -23.34
C VAL A 345 9.69 3.28 -22.22
N ALA A 346 9.57 2.18 -21.49
CA ALA A 346 8.65 2.03 -20.36
C ALA A 346 9.41 1.64 -19.09
N ASN A 347 8.84 1.99 -17.94
CA ASN A 347 9.25 1.46 -16.64
C ASN A 347 8.01 1.26 -15.78
N LEU A 348 7.99 0.17 -14.99
CA LEU A 348 6.96 -0.03 -13.98
C LEU A 348 7.14 0.98 -12.84
N VAL A 349 6.02 1.52 -12.35
CA VAL A 349 6.00 2.45 -11.22
C VAL A 349 4.92 2.02 -10.23
N ILE A 350 5.21 2.15 -8.94
CA ILE A 350 4.21 2.06 -7.87
C ILE A 350 4.07 3.45 -7.28
N VAL A 351 2.88 4.04 -7.41
CA VAL A 351 2.67 5.47 -7.14
C VAL A 351 1.58 5.62 -6.09
N PRO A 352 1.84 6.34 -4.98
CA PRO A 352 0.79 6.70 -4.03
C PRO A 352 -0.36 7.43 -4.72
N VAL A 353 -1.60 7.10 -4.37
CA VAL A 353 -2.77 7.82 -4.86
C VAL A 353 -2.97 9.07 -4.02
N GLY A 354 -3.03 10.24 -4.66
CA GLY A 354 -3.18 11.53 -4.00
C GLY A 354 -4.61 12.09 -4.06
N ALA A 355 -4.70 13.42 -3.96
CA ALA A 355 -5.97 14.14 -3.90
C ALA A 355 -6.94 13.77 -5.05
N GLY A 356 -8.20 13.51 -4.70
CA GLY A 356 -9.24 13.13 -5.66
C GLY A 356 -9.04 11.80 -6.36
N GLY A 357 -8.14 10.92 -5.87
CA GLY A 357 -7.90 9.62 -6.48
C GLY A 357 -7.00 9.69 -7.73
N LYS A 358 -6.11 10.69 -7.79
CA LYS A 358 -5.26 10.99 -8.94
C LYS A 358 -3.78 10.74 -8.65
N VAL A 359 -3.00 10.63 -9.73
CA VAL A 359 -1.55 10.70 -9.74
C VAL A 359 -1.08 11.78 -10.72
N ALA A 360 0.09 12.34 -10.46
CA ALA A 360 0.74 13.33 -11.31
C ALA A 360 1.94 12.70 -12.05
N LEU A 361 2.05 12.94 -13.37
CA LEU A 361 3.16 12.52 -14.21
C LEU A 361 3.84 13.74 -14.83
N TYR A 362 5.02 14.09 -14.33
CA TYR A 362 5.79 15.26 -14.75
C TYR A 362 6.81 14.94 -15.84
N ASN A 363 6.84 15.73 -16.93
CA ASN A 363 7.87 15.68 -17.98
C ASN A 363 9.05 16.61 -17.63
N GLY A 364 10.17 16.02 -17.20
CA GLY A 364 11.40 16.73 -16.85
C GLY A 364 12.37 16.97 -18.00
N SER A 365 11.93 16.89 -19.26
CA SER A 365 12.77 17.19 -20.42
C SER A 365 12.67 18.66 -20.87
N ARG A 366 13.63 19.11 -21.69
CA ARG A 366 13.56 20.38 -22.42
C ARG A 366 12.67 20.33 -23.67
N GLY A 367 12.11 19.16 -23.96
CA GLY A 367 11.27 18.89 -25.11
C GLY A 367 9.88 18.42 -24.70
N THR A 368 9.08 18.11 -25.71
CA THR A 368 7.79 17.43 -25.54
C THR A 368 7.98 15.91 -25.50
N ALA A 369 7.07 15.22 -24.83
CA ALA A 369 6.96 13.77 -24.90
C ALA A 369 5.49 13.33 -24.82
N HIS A 370 5.13 12.26 -25.51
CA HIS A 370 3.85 11.61 -25.25
C HIS A 370 4.01 10.63 -24.10
N LEU A 371 3.04 10.64 -23.19
CA LEU A 371 2.93 9.69 -22.09
C LEU A 371 1.77 8.73 -22.32
N ILE A 372 2.01 7.47 -21.96
CA ILE A 372 1.04 6.39 -21.87
C ILE A 372 1.18 5.80 -20.46
N ALA A 373 0.07 5.47 -19.82
CA ALA A 373 0.07 4.75 -18.54
C ALA A 373 -0.97 3.63 -18.57
N ASP A 374 -0.50 2.41 -18.33
CA ASP A 374 -1.32 1.21 -18.28
C ASP A 374 -1.29 0.66 -16.84
N VAL A 375 -2.46 0.45 -16.23
CA VAL A 375 -2.58 -0.06 -14.85
C VAL A 375 -2.54 -1.58 -14.83
N SER A 376 -1.82 -2.16 -13.86
CA SER A 376 -1.68 -3.62 -13.68
C SER A 376 -1.99 -4.10 -12.25
N GLY A 377 -2.35 -3.19 -11.36
CA GLY A 377 -2.78 -3.50 -10.00
C GLY A 377 -2.89 -2.27 -9.13
N TYR A 378 -3.37 -2.45 -7.91
CA TYR A 378 -3.51 -1.40 -6.92
C TYR A 378 -3.27 -1.94 -5.51
N ALA A 379 -2.83 -1.08 -4.61
CA ALA A 379 -2.78 -1.34 -3.19
C ALA A 379 -4.00 -0.69 -2.51
N ILE A 380 -4.62 -1.39 -1.57
CA ILE A 380 -5.72 -0.85 -0.76
C ILE A 380 -5.21 -0.27 0.56
N VAL A 381 -6.06 0.51 1.23
CA VAL A 381 -5.79 1.16 2.54
C VAL A 381 -6.12 0.21 3.73
N ASN A 382 -6.20 -1.11 3.50
CA ASN A 382 -6.35 -2.11 4.57
C ASN A 382 -5.15 -3.08 4.61
N SER A 383 -4.62 -3.44 5.79
CA SER A 383 -3.83 -4.68 5.94
C SER A 383 -4.75 -5.86 5.70
N PRO A 384 -4.40 -6.68 4.72
CA PRO A 384 -4.48 -8.10 4.90
C PRO A 384 -3.11 -8.70 5.03
N MET A 385 -3.19 -9.86 5.61
CA MET A 385 -2.18 -10.71 6.11
C MET A 385 -2.74 -12.11 5.84
N VAL A 386 -2.73 -12.47 4.55
CA VAL A 386 -2.49 -13.79 3.93
C VAL A 386 -2.65 -13.61 2.41
N ALA A 387 -3.77 -13.10 1.88
CA ALA A 387 -3.97 -12.91 0.44
C ALA A 387 -3.62 -11.49 -0.06
N GLY A 388 -2.92 -11.39 -1.20
CA GLY A 388 -2.36 -10.14 -1.72
C GLY A 388 -1.04 -9.71 -1.05
N ALA A 389 -0.52 -10.53 -0.12
CA ALA A 389 0.80 -10.34 0.48
C ALA A 389 1.90 -10.71 -0.51
N LEU A 390 3.00 -9.95 -0.50
CA LEU A 390 4.18 -10.29 -1.27
C LEU A 390 4.96 -11.40 -0.55
N GLY A 391 5.20 -12.51 -1.23
CA GLY A 391 6.28 -13.44 -0.91
C GLY A 391 7.53 -13.03 -1.69
N PRO A 392 8.45 -12.24 -1.12
CA PRO A 392 9.64 -11.81 -1.82
C PRO A 392 10.59 -13.00 -1.99
N LEU A 393 11.24 -13.08 -3.16
CA LEU A 393 12.15 -14.17 -3.49
C LEU A 393 13.52 -13.60 -3.86
N SER A 394 14.57 -14.38 -3.57
CA SER A 394 15.85 -14.15 -4.25
C SER A 394 15.64 -14.35 -5.76
N PRO A 395 16.06 -13.40 -6.61
CA PRO A 395 15.82 -13.49 -8.05
C PRO A 395 16.31 -14.81 -8.65
N SER A 396 15.46 -15.48 -9.43
CA SER A 396 15.81 -16.76 -10.08
C SER A 396 15.23 -16.86 -11.50
N ARG A 397 15.92 -17.59 -12.38
CA ARG A 397 15.54 -17.70 -13.79
C ARG A 397 14.40 -18.70 -14.01
N LEU A 398 13.31 -18.26 -14.62
CA LEU A 398 12.21 -19.13 -15.05
C LEU A 398 12.18 -19.39 -16.55
N LEU A 399 12.64 -18.43 -17.35
CA LEU A 399 12.65 -18.49 -18.81
C LEU A 399 13.96 -17.98 -19.37
N ASP A 400 14.52 -18.71 -20.34
CA ASP A 400 15.55 -18.21 -21.25
C ASP A 400 15.50 -18.99 -22.56
N THR A 401 14.91 -18.38 -23.57
CA THR A 401 14.66 -19.00 -24.88
C THR A 401 15.94 -19.29 -25.67
N ARG A 402 17.09 -18.71 -25.27
CA ARG A 402 18.39 -18.94 -25.93
C ARG A 402 18.97 -20.31 -25.59
N ILE A 403 18.67 -20.80 -24.40
CA ILE A 403 19.22 -22.04 -23.83
C ILE A 403 18.14 -23.08 -23.52
N GLY A 404 16.87 -22.78 -23.80
CA GLY A 404 15.77 -23.74 -23.63
C GLY A 404 15.31 -23.90 -22.17
N VAL A 405 15.51 -22.89 -21.33
CA VAL A 405 14.97 -22.89 -19.97
C VAL A 405 13.53 -22.38 -20.01
N GLY A 406 12.60 -23.15 -19.45
CA GLY A 406 11.19 -22.77 -19.31
C GLY A 406 10.34 -22.82 -20.58
N ALA A 407 10.97 -22.81 -21.76
CA ALA A 407 10.35 -22.94 -23.08
C ALA A 407 11.33 -23.59 -24.08
N ALA A 408 10.87 -23.84 -25.32
CA ALA A 408 11.73 -24.35 -26.38
C ALA A 408 12.93 -23.44 -26.64
N ARG A 409 14.06 -24.03 -27.01
CA ARG A 409 15.29 -23.30 -27.38
C ARG A 409 15.15 -22.67 -28.77
N ALA A 410 14.36 -21.60 -28.86
CA ALA A 410 14.08 -20.89 -30.10
C ALA A 410 13.72 -19.43 -29.82
N ALA A 411 14.12 -18.52 -30.73
CA ALA A 411 13.65 -17.14 -30.66
C ALA A 411 12.13 -17.09 -30.85
N VAL A 412 11.45 -16.21 -30.10
CA VAL A 412 10.00 -16.04 -30.18
C VAL A 412 9.67 -15.35 -31.49
N ALA A 413 8.88 -16.01 -32.33
CA ALA A 413 8.47 -15.52 -33.65
C ALA A 413 7.70 -14.19 -33.59
N PRO A 414 7.60 -13.43 -34.70
CA PRO A 414 6.68 -12.30 -34.81
C PRO A 414 5.26 -12.75 -34.47
N GLY A 415 4.60 -12.07 -33.54
CA GLY A 415 3.27 -12.46 -33.07
C GLY A 415 3.23 -13.76 -32.25
N GLY A 416 4.39 -14.34 -31.92
CA GLY A 416 4.49 -15.54 -31.10
C GLY A 416 4.22 -15.27 -29.62
N THR A 417 3.78 -16.30 -28.90
CA THR A 417 3.55 -16.23 -27.44
C THR A 417 4.31 -17.35 -26.75
N VAL A 418 5.01 -17.01 -25.67
CA VAL A 418 5.62 -17.99 -24.75
C VAL A 418 4.66 -18.21 -23.58
N HIS A 419 4.28 -19.47 -23.38
CA HIS A 419 3.44 -19.91 -22.27
C HIS A 419 4.33 -20.42 -21.13
N LEU A 420 4.57 -19.56 -20.15
CA LEU A 420 5.55 -19.79 -19.09
C LEU A 420 4.87 -20.34 -17.83
N GLN A 421 5.27 -21.54 -17.40
CA GLN A 421 4.91 -22.05 -16.07
C GLN A 421 5.61 -21.21 -15.01
N VAL A 422 4.85 -20.65 -14.06
CA VAL A 422 5.41 -19.83 -12.98
C VAL A 422 5.18 -20.44 -11.60
N THR A 423 4.03 -21.07 -11.35
CA THR A 423 3.82 -21.77 -10.07
C THR A 423 4.67 -23.05 -9.99
N GLY A 424 5.13 -23.37 -8.78
CA GLY A 424 5.98 -24.53 -8.52
C GLY A 424 7.40 -24.40 -9.06
N ARG A 425 7.86 -23.18 -9.40
CA ARG A 425 9.19 -22.93 -9.96
C ARG A 425 9.84 -21.70 -9.33
N GLY A 426 11.17 -21.70 -9.24
CA GLY A 426 11.95 -20.53 -8.81
C GLY A 426 11.60 -19.98 -7.42
N GLY A 427 11.04 -20.82 -6.53
CA GLY A 427 10.57 -20.42 -5.19
C GLY A 427 9.09 -20.02 -5.12
N VAL A 428 8.40 -19.93 -6.26
CA VAL A 428 6.94 -19.66 -6.29
C VAL A 428 6.17 -20.92 -5.88
N PRO A 429 5.21 -20.84 -4.95
CA PRO A 429 4.36 -21.96 -4.56
C PRO A 429 3.61 -22.59 -5.75
N ALA A 430 3.28 -23.88 -5.65
CA ALA A 430 2.54 -24.60 -6.69
C ALA A 430 1.06 -24.15 -6.80
N SER A 431 0.50 -23.62 -5.72
CA SER A 431 -0.89 -23.15 -5.62
C SER A 431 -0.97 -21.90 -4.73
N GLY A 432 -2.14 -21.26 -4.69
CA GLY A 432 -2.37 -20.09 -3.83
C GLY A 432 -1.63 -18.83 -4.29
N VAL A 433 -1.37 -18.69 -5.60
CA VAL A 433 -0.67 -17.53 -6.18
C VAL A 433 -1.62 -16.77 -7.11
N SER A 434 -1.79 -15.47 -6.88
CA SER A 434 -2.63 -14.58 -7.70
C SER A 434 -1.85 -13.86 -8.78
N ALA A 435 -0.59 -13.51 -8.52
CA ALA A 435 0.30 -12.85 -9.46
C ALA A 435 1.76 -13.19 -9.17
N VAL A 436 2.62 -13.00 -10.16
CA VAL A 436 4.08 -13.10 -10.03
C VAL A 436 4.75 -11.80 -10.40
N VAL A 437 5.87 -11.51 -9.74
CA VAL A 437 6.77 -10.40 -10.05
C VAL A 437 7.90 -10.96 -10.90
N LEU A 438 7.95 -10.56 -12.18
CA LEU A 438 8.96 -10.99 -13.13
C LEU A 438 9.77 -9.80 -13.63
N ASN A 439 11.08 -9.94 -13.75
CA ASN A 439 11.88 -9.08 -14.60
C ASN A 439 11.94 -9.70 -15.99
N VAL A 440 11.29 -9.08 -16.98
CA VAL A 440 11.24 -9.59 -18.36
C VAL A 440 12.25 -8.84 -19.21
N THR A 441 13.13 -9.59 -19.88
CA THR A 441 14.16 -9.05 -20.77
C THR A 441 13.94 -9.52 -22.20
N ALA A 442 13.93 -8.57 -23.13
CA ALA A 442 14.06 -8.84 -24.56
C ALA A 442 15.52 -8.69 -24.95
N THR A 443 16.06 -9.66 -25.69
CA THR A 443 17.45 -9.62 -26.18
C THR A 443 17.56 -10.16 -27.60
N ALA A 444 18.55 -9.65 -28.34
CA ALA A 444 18.75 -9.93 -29.76
C ALA A 444 17.46 -9.80 -30.62
N PRO A 445 16.60 -8.78 -30.44
CA PRO A 445 15.43 -8.61 -31.28
C PRO A 445 15.84 -8.23 -32.71
N THR A 446 15.23 -8.86 -33.72
CA THR A 446 15.55 -8.58 -35.13
C THR A 446 14.78 -7.40 -35.72
N ALA A 447 13.73 -6.94 -35.03
CA ALA A 447 12.97 -5.73 -35.32
C ALA A 447 12.57 -5.02 -34.02
N SER A 448 12.26 -3.72 -34.10
CA SER A 448 11.66 -3.00 -32.97
C SER A 448 10.26 -3.52 -32.68
N GLY A 449 9.86 -3.48 -31.41
CA GLY A 449 8.53 -3.90 -30.98
C GLY A 449 8.37 -3.88 -29.47
N TYR A 450 7.53 -4.78 -28.95
CA TYR A 450 7.18 -4.82 -27.54
C TYR A 450 6.86 -6.23 -27.06
N VAL A 451 6.89 -6.41 -25.74
CA VAL A 451 6.35 -7.58 -25.05
C VAL A 451 5.07 -7.20 -24.31
N THR A 452 4.02 -8.02 -24.43
CA THR A 452 2.83 -7.97 -23.57
C THR A 452 2.81 -9.20 -22.68
N ALA A 453 2.75 -9.00 -21.37
CA ALA A 453 2.63 -10.04 -20.36
C ALA A 453 1.22 -10.06 -19.78
N PHE A 454 0.60 -11.24 -19.70
CA PHE A 454 -0.78 -11.40 -19.26
C PHE A 454 -1.04 -12.80 -18.69
N ALA A 455 -2.17 -12.96 -18.01
CA ALA A 455 -2.58 -14.25 -17.47
C ALA A 455 -2.83 -15.28 -18.58
N GLU A 456 -2.35 -16.50 -18.39
CA GLU A 456 -2.63 -17.61 -19.30
C GLU A 456 -4.14 -17.84 -19.45
N GLY A 457 -4.61 -17.99 -20.69
CA GLY A 457 -6.04 -18.17 -21.01
C GLY A 457 -6.87 -16.88 -21.00
N ALA A 458 -6.30 -15.73 -20.63
CA ALA A 458 -6.99 -14.44 -20.76
C ALA A 458 -6.86 -13.87 -22.18
N THR A 459 -7.82 -13.03 -22.58
CA THR A 459 -7.70 -12.23 -23.80
C THR A 459 -6.48 -11.31 -23.69
N ARG A 460 -5.58 -11.38 -24.68
CA ARG A 460 -4.37 -10.55 -24.70
C ARG A 460 -4.72 -9.06 -24.64
N PRO A 461 -4.23 -8.32 -23.63
CA PRO A 461 -4.37 -6.87 -23.57
C PRO A 461 -3.71 -6.16 -24.75
N THR A 462 -4.18 -4.96 -25.09
CA THR A 462 -3.57 -4.11 -26.13
C THR A 462 -2.40 -3.26 -25.62
N VAL A 463 -2.00 -3.45 -24.36
CA VAL A 463 -0.93 -2.70 -23.70
C VAL A 463 0.43 -3.37 -23.90
N SER A 464 1.51 -2.59 -23.76
CA SER A 464 2.88 -3.10 -23.78
C SER A 464 3.50 -2.99 -22.40
N ASN A 465 4.21 -4.04 -21.96
CA ASN A 465 4.99 -4.01 -20.72
C ASN A 465 6.43 -3.58 -20.99
N LEU A 466 7.06 -4.11 -22.04
CA LEU A 466 8.44 -3.83 -22.40
C LEU A 466 8.50 -3.34 -23.85
N ASN A 467 9.21 -2.25 -24.13
CA ASN A 467 9.45 -1.75 -25.49
C ASN A 467 10.94 -1.89 -25.82
N PHE A 468 11.24 -2.33 -27.03
CA PHE A 468 12.61 -2.56 -27.48
C PHE A 468 12.80 -2.12 -28.93
N VAL A 469 14.02 -1.70 -29.27
CA VAL A 469 14.45 -1.51 -30.66
C VAL A 469 15.31 -2.66 -31.14
N LYS A 470 15.50 -2.77 -32.46
CA LYS A 470 16.37 -3.80 -33.07
C LYS A 470 17.75 -3.85 -32.38
N ALA A 471 18.23 -5.07 -32.12
CA ALA A 471 19.50 -5.38 -31.46
C ALA A 471 19.66 -4.86 -30.02
N GLN A 472 18.61 -4.32 -29.40
CA GLN A 472 18.66 -3.88 -28.01
C GLN A 472 18.46 -5.04 -27.03
N THR A 473 19.24 -5.05 -25.96
CA THR A 473 18.91 -5.79 -24.73
C THR A 473 18.32 -4.82 -23.72
N VAL A 474 17.09 -5.06 -23.28
CA VAL A 474 16.38 -4.20 -22.34
C VAL A 474 15.43 -5.02 -21.48
N ALA A 475 15.34 -4.64 -20.21
CA ALA A 475 14.49 -5.29 -19.22
C ALA A 475 13.47 -4.30 -18.65
N ASN A 476 12.34 -4.81 -18.18
CA ASN A 476 11.38 -4.08 -17.35
C ASN A 476 10.74 -5.05 -16.34
N LEU A 477 10.51 -4.58 -15.12
CA LEU A 477 9.74 -5.32 -14.13
C LEU A 477 8.26 -5.38 -14.54
N VAL A 478 7.62 -6.53 -14.30
CA VAL A 478 6.20 -6.73 -14.53
C VAL A 478 5.57 -7.46 -13.35
N ILE A 479 4.36 -7.05 -12.98
CA ILE A 479 3.50 -7.81 -12.08
C ILE A 479 2.37 -8.37 -12.93
N VAL A 480 2.28 -9.70 -13.02
CA VAL A 480 1.41 -10.39 -13.97
C VAL A 480 0.50 -11.35 -13.23
N PRO A 481 -0.83 -11.25 -13.40
CA PRO A 481 -1.75 -12.23 -12.82
C PRO A 481 -1.45 -13.64 -13.34
N VAL A 482 -1.55 -14.64 -12.47
CA VAL A 482 -1.36 -16.04 -12.84
C VAL A 482 -2.67 -16.58 -13.40
N GLY A 483 -2.60 -17.18 -14.59
CA GLY A 483 -3.76 -17.74 -15.29
C GLY A 483 -3.87 -19.26 -15.20
N ALA A 484 -4.54 -19.84 -16.20
CA ALA A 484 -4.82 -21.28 -16.25
C ALA A 484 -3.55 -22.13 -16.06
N GLY A 485 -3.65 -23.15 -15.20
CA GLY A 485 -2.54 -24.09 -14.93
C GLY A 485 -1.33 -23.46 -14.23
N GLY A 486 -1.45 -22.27 -13.63
CA GLY A 486 -0.34 -21.63 -12.94
C GLY A 486 0.69 -20.97 -13.87
N LYS A 487 0.23 -20.54 -15.06
CA LYS A 487 1.06 -19.99 -16.14
C LYS A 487 0.81 -18.50 -16.36
N VAL A 488 1.75 -17.87 -17.04
CA VAL A 488 1.61 -16.55 -17.67
C VAL A 488 1.99 -16.64 -19.15
N ALA A 489 1.48 -15.71 -19.95
CA ALA A 489 1.76 -15.60 -21.37
C ALA A 489 2.61 -14.36 -21.66
N LEU A 490 3.67 -14.52 -22.46
CA LEU A 490 4.54 -13.44 -22.95
C LEU A 490 4.48 -13.36 -24.48
N TYR A 491 3.83 -12.32 -24.99
CA TYR A 491 3.61 -12.11 -26.43
C TYR A 491 4.67 -11.19 -27.05
N ASN A 492 5.28 -11.59 -28.16
CA ASN A 492 6.16 -10.76 -28.98
C ASN A 492 5.35 -9.96 -30.02
N GLY A 493 5.16 -8.67 -29.77
CA GLY A 493 4.46 -7.73 -30.64
C GLY A 493 5.31 -7.05 -31.71
N SER A 494 6.45 -7.64 -32.09
CA SER A 494 7.30 -7.11 -33.18
C SER A 494 7.03 -7.80 -34.52
N ARG A 495 7.54 -7.20 -35.61
CA ARG A 495 7.60 -7.83 -36.95
C ARG A 495 8.78 -8.80 -37.10
N GLY A 496 9.60 -8.94 -36.06
CA GLY A 496 10.81 -9.76 -36.04
C GLY A 496 10.74 -10.81 -34.94
N THR A 497 11.83 -11.55 -34.80
CA THR A 497 12.02 -12.48 -33.68
C THR A 497 12.66 -11.74 -32.51
N ALA A 498 12.44 -12.22 -31.29
CA ALA A 498 13.14 -11.77 -30.10
C ALA A 498 13.44 -12.96 -29.18
N GLN A 499 14.58 -12.93 -28.49
CA GLN A 499 14.80 -13.85 -27.37
C GLN A 499 14.21 -13.24 -26.11
N LEU A 500 13.51 -14.05 -25.32
CA LEU A 500 12.90 -13.63 -24.06
C LEU A 500 13.56 -14.35 -22.89
N ILE A 501 13.81 -13.58 -21.84
CA ILE A 501 14.28 -14.06 -20.54
C ILE A 501 13.29 -13.54 -19.50
N ALA A 502 12.92 -14.37 -18.53
CA ALA A 502 12.11 -13.95 -17.39
C ALA A 502 12.69 -14.52 -16.11
N ASP A 503 13.02 -13.62 -15.18
CA ASP A 503 13.54 -13.96 -13.87
C ASP A 503 12.50 -13.54 -12.81
N VAL A 504 12.14 -14.42 -11.88
CA VAL A 504 11.15 -14.17 -10.83
C VAL A 504 11.81 -13.60 -9.58
N SER A 505 11.21 -12.57 -8.99
CA SER A 505 11.70 -11.94 -7.74
C SER A 505 10.65 -11.90 -6.63
N GLY A 506 9.45 -12.43 -6.87
CA GLY A 506 8.42 -12.54 -5.86
C GLY A 506 7.09 -13.02 -6.43
N TYR A 507 6.13 -13.27 -5.54
CA TYR A 507 4.77 -13.65 -5.89
C TYR A 507 3.77 -13.00 -4.93
N TYR A 508 2.52 -12.89 -5.37
CA TYR A 508 1.41 -12.46 -4.53
C TYR A 508 0.52 -13.64 -4.21
N VAL A 509 0.14 -13.78 -2.95
CA VAL A 509 -0.74 -14.84 -2.48
C VAL A 509 -2.17 -14.62 -3.01
N ALA A 510 -2.87 -15.70 -3.37
CA ALA A 510 -4.25 -15.66 -3.86
C ALA A 510 -5.30 -15.59 -2.74
N GLY A 511 -6.47 -15.03 -3.05
CA GLY A 511 -7.64 -14.95 -2.16
C GLY A 511 -8.06 -13.51 -1.86
N THR A 512 -9.10 -13.38 -1.03
CA THR A 512 -9.50 -12.09 -0.46
C THR A 512 -8.68 -11.81 0.80
N PRO A 513 -8.06 -10.62 0.89
CA PRO A 513 -7.48 -10.05 2.10
C PRO A 513 -8.15 -10.44 3.45
N THR A 514 -7.48 -11.22 4.33
CA THR A 514 -7.89 -11.50 5.75
C THR A 514 -6.74 -11.17 6.72
N VAL A 515 -6.97 -11.12 8.05
CA VAL A 515 -6.21 -10.25 8.99
C VAL A 515 -5.22 -10.95 9.95
N THR A 516 -4.47 -11.96 9.51
CA THR A 516 -3.50 -12.67 10.39
C THR A 516 -2.14 -13.01 9.71
N ALA A 517 -1.03 -12.28 10.02
CA ALA A 517 0.41 -12.44 9.60
C ALA A 517 1.15 -11.49 8.57
N PRO A 518 2.44 -11.06 8.82
CA PRO A 518 3.28 -10.08 8.06
C PRO A 518 3.24 -10.07 6.50
N GLY A 519 3.47 -8.91 5.83
CA GLY A 519 3.66 -8.80 4.35
C GLY A 519 2.81 -7.79 3.55
N GLY A 520 2.27 -6.74 4.18
CA GLY A 520 1.45 -5.72 3.50
C GLY A 520 2.29 -4.62 2.84
N PHE A 521 1.82 -4.03 1.73
CA PHE A 521 2.56 -2.95 1.06
C PHE A 521 2.36 -1.61 1.76
N LEU A 522 3.46 -0.97 2.14
CA LEU A 522 3.54 0.42 2.60
C LEU A 522 4.02 1.32 1.45
N PRO A 523 3.14 2.12 0.82
CA PRO A 523 3.57 3.13 -0.14
C PRO A 523 4.32 4.26 0.58
N LEU A 524 5.40 4.76 -0.04
CA LEU A 524 6.20 5.84 0.50
C LEU A 524 6.26 7.03 -0.45
N ASN A 525 6.49 8.23 0.11
CA ASN A 525 6.90 9.36 -0.70
C ASN A 525 8.31 9.07 -1.26
N PRO A 526 8.51 9.18 -2.57
CA PRO A 526 9.75 8.76 -3.19
C PRO A 526 10.96 9.55 -2.66
N SER A 527 12.01 8.85 -2.25
CA SER A 527 13.21 9.49 -1.70
C SER A 527 14.48 8.78 -2.15
N ARG A 528 15.57 9.56 -2.25
CA ARG A 528 16.87 9.04 -2.68
C ARG A 528 17.60 8.38 -1.52
N LEU A 529 17.91 7.10 -1.66
CA LEU A 529 18.71 6.35 -0.69
C LEU A 529 20.17 6.23 -1.11
N LEU A 530 20.45 6.21 -2.41
CA LEU A 530 21.78 6.04 -2.97
C LEU A 530 22.01 6.99 -4.14
N ASP A 531 23.16 7.65 -4.17
CA ASP A 531 23.74 8.27 -5.36
C ASP A 531 25.27 8.33 -5.20
N THR A 532 25.95 7.43 -5.90
CA THR A 532 27.41 7.28 -5.77
C THR A 532 28.19 8.45 -6.36
N ARG A 533 27.53 9.37 -7.09
CA ARG A 533 28.17 10.59 -7.63
C ARG A 533 28.22 11.72 -6.62
N SER A 534 27.28 11.74 -5.67
CA SER A 534 27.21 12.75 -4.61
C SER A 534 27.66 12.24 -3.24
N GLY A 535 27.75 10.91 -3.07
CA GLY A 535 28.09 10.28 -1.79
C GLY A 535 26.88 10.06 -0.88
N VAL A 536 25.65 10.09 -1.44
CA VAL A 536 24.45 9.73 -0.69
C VAL A 536 24.40 8.22 -0.55
N GLY A 537 24.31 7.72 0.69
CA GLY A 537 24.11 6.30 0.99
C GLY A 537 25.33 5.39 0.79
N ALA A 538 26.35 5.84 0.08
CA ALA A 538 27.62 5.14 -0.16
C ALA A 538 28.76 6.14 -0.39
N ALA A 539 30.00 5.65 -0.52
CA ALA A 539 31.14 6.50 -0.87
C ALA A 539 30.92 7.22 -2.21
N LYS A 540 31.41 8.46 -2.31
CA LYS A 540 31.39 9.27 -3.53
C LYS A 540 32.41 8.76 -4.54
N ALA A 541 32.09 7.67 -5.22
CA ALA A 541 32.95 7.02 -6.21
C ALA A 541 32.13 6.23 -7.23
N ALA A 542 32.64 6.10 -8.46
CA ALA A 542 32.08 5.15 -9.41
C ALA A 542 32.30 3.70 -8.90
N VAL A 543 31.31 2.84 -9.10
CA VAL A 543 31.38 1.43 -8.73
C VAL A 543 32.26 0.70 -9.74
N ALA A 544 33.33 0.10 -9.25
CA ALA A 544 34.30 -0.64 -10.06
C ALA A 544 33.68 -1.87 -10.75
N PRO A 545 34.33 -2.41 -11.81
CA PRO A 545 33.98 -3.72 -12.36
C PRO A 545 33.95 -4.78 -11.25
N GLY A 546 32.87 -5.56 -11.16
CA GLY A 546 32.71 -6.55 -10.10
C GLY A 546 32.50 -5.98 -8.69
N GLY A 547 32.40 -4.66 -8.54
CA GLY A 547 32.14 -3.99 -7.27
C GLY A 547 30.70 -4.18 -6.79
N THR A 548 30.51 -4.14 -5.47
CA THR A 548 29.20 -4.20 -4.82
C THR A 548 28.99 -3.00 -3.90
N VAL A 549 27.84 -2.35 -4.01
CA VAL A 549 27.40 -1.31 -3.07
C VAL A 549 26.45 -1.95 -2.05
N HIS A 550 26.77 -1.80 -0.78
CA HIS A 550 25.96 -2.28 0.35
C HIS A 550 25.11 -1.11 0.87
N LEU A 551 23.82 -1.12 0.55
CA LEU A 551 22.90 -0.02 0.82
C LEU A 551 22.02 -0.32 2.02
N GLN A 552 22.12 0.48 3.08
CA GLN A 552 21.12 0.49 4.15
C GLN A 552 19.79 0.99 3.62
N VAL A 553 18.74 0.19 3.81
CA VAL A 553 17.38 0.54 3.37
C VAL A 553 16.42 0.72 4.53
N THR A 554 16.50 -0.09 5.58
CA THR A 554 15.65 0.11 6.76
C THR A 554 16.04 1.36 7.53
N GLY A 555 15.05 2.03 8.13
CA GLY A 555 15.23 3.28 8.87
C GLY A 555 15.61 4.48 8.01
N ARG A 556 15.44 4.41 6.68
CA ARG A 556 15.78 5.49 5.74
C ARG A 556 14.65 5.73 4.75
N GLY A 557 14.48 6.99 4.34
CA GLY A 557 13.54 7.35 3.27
C GLY A 557 12.08 6.96 3.51
N GLY A 558 11.67 6.87 4.78
CA GLY A 558 10.34 6.42 5.20
C GLY A 558 10.19 4.91 5.39
N VAL A 559 11.21 4.10 5.08
CA VAL A 559 11.20 2.66 5.33
C VAL A 559 11.33 2.40 6.83
N PRO A 560 10.48 1.55 7.44
CA PRO A 560 10.59 1.19 8.85
C PRO A 560 11.97 0.62 9.23
N ALA A 561 12.40 0.81 10.48
CA ALA A 561 13.69 0.31 10.97
C ALA A 561 13.74 -1.22 11.11
N SER A 562 12.59 -1.86 11.32
CA SER A 562 12.43 -3.30 11.53
C SER A 562 11.13 -3.81 10.90
N GLY A 563 10.98 -5.14 10.78
CA GLY A 563 9.76 -5.76 10.26
C GLY A 563 9.55 -5.59 8.75
N VAL A 564 10.61 -5.21 8.03
CA VAL A 564 10.61 -5.03 6.57
C VAL A 564 11.14 -6.29 5.92
N SER A 565 10.30 -6.93 5.12
CA SER A 565 10.62 -8.15 4.37
C SER A 565 11.23 -7.84 2.99
N ALA A 566 10.79 -6.76 2.36
CA ALA A 566 11.28 -6.31 1.06
C ALA A 566 11.11 -4.80 0.88
N VAL A 567 11.88 -4.23 -0.05
CA VAL A 567 11.75 -2.82 -0.47
C VAL A 567 11.53 -2.71 -1.97
N VAL A 568 10.82 -1.66 -2.37
CA VAL A 568 10.64 -1.25 -3.76
C VAL A 568 11.61 -0.12 -4.06
N LEU A 569 12.57 -0.39 -4.94
CA LEU A 569 13.57 0.60 -5.37
C LEU A 569 13.44 0.83 -6.86
N ASN A 570 13.58 2.07 -7.31
CA ASN A 570 13.96 2.35 -8.69
C ASN A 570 15.47 2.49 -8.73
N VAL A 571 16.17 1.55 -9.37
CA VAL A 571 17.63 1.56 -9.48
C VAL A 571 18.05 2.07 -10.84
N THR A 572 19.00 2.99 -10.87
CA THR A 572 19.47 3.63 -12.10
C THR A 572 20.97 3.45 -12.22
N VAL A 573 21.39 2.94 -13.38
CA VAL A 573 22.77 2.99 -13.84
C VAL A 573 22.94 4.27 -14.65
N THR A 574 24.00 5.02 -14.34
CA THR A 574 24.41 6.22 -15.08
C THR A 574 25.93 6.27 -15.23
N ASP A 575 26.40 7.00 -16.23
CA ASP A 575 27.82 7.09 -16.60
C ASP A 575 28.55 5.72 -16.73
N PRO A 576 27.95 4.64 -17.29
CA PRO A 576 28.67 3.38 -17.45
C PRO A 576 29.76 3.51 -18.52
N THR A 577 30.96 3.05 -18.21
CA THR A 577 32.11 3.10 -19.14
C THR A 577 32.18 1.89 -20.07
N SER A 578 31.45 0.82 -19.75
CA SER A 578 31.30 -0.38 -20.57
C SER A 578 29.86 -0.91 -20.50
N ALA A 579 29.47 -1.74 -21.46
CA ALA A 579 28.21 -2.47 -21.38
C ALA A 579 28.25 -3.51 -20.25
N GLY A 580 27.10 -3.81 -19.66
CA GLY A 580 26.98 -4.82 -18.62
C GLY A 580 25.60 -4.87 -17.98
N TYR A 581 25.57 -5.27 -16.71
CA TYR A 581 24.34 -5.44 -15.97
C TYR A 581 24.50 -5.10 -14.49
N LEU A 582 23.36 -4.85 -13.85
CA LEU A 582 23.22 -4.67 -12.41
C LEU A 582 22.43 -5.86 -11.84
N THR A 583 22.91 -6.41 -10.72
CA THR A 583 22.17 -7.40 -9.91
C THR A 583 21.92 -6.83 -8.53
N VAL A 584 20.67 -6.85 -8.07
CA VAL A 584 20.22 -6.32 -6.77
C VAL A 584 19.63 -7.46 -5.96
N TYR A 585 20.08 -7.63 -4.72
CA TYR A 585 19.70 -8.76 -3.87
C TYR A 585 19.80 -8.41 -2.38
N GLY A 586 19.21 -9.22 -1.52
CA GLY A 586 19.30 -9.03 -0.07
C GLY A 586 20.73 -9.20 0.43
N GLU A 587 21.18 -8.30 1.30
CA GLU A 587 22.52 -8.38 1.90
C GLU A 587 22.76 -9.73 2.61
N GLY A 588 23.95 -10.30 2.42
CA GLY A 588 24.31 -11.60 2.99
C GLY A 588 23.76 -12.82 2.25
N ALA A 589 22.88 -12.65 1.25
CA ALA A 589 22.46 -13.75 0.38
C ALA A 589 23.51 -14.05 -0.70
N THR A 590 23.51 -15.29 -1.20
CA THR A 590 24.30 -15.64 -2.38
C THR A 590 23.85 -14.79 -3.56
N ARG A 591 24.79 -14.11 -4.22
CA ARG A 591 24.49 -13.24 -5.36
C ARG A 591 23.77 -14.05 -6.46
N PRO A 592 22.58 -13.63 -6.90
CA PRO A 592 21.89 -14.25 -8.02
C PRO A 592 22.70 -14.17 -9.32
N THR A 593 22.53 -15.17 -10.19
CA THR A 593 23.16 -15.18 -11.54
C THR A 593 22.34 -14.43 -12.59
N VAL A 594 21.29 -13.72 -12.16
CA VAL A 594 20.35 -13.00 -13.03
C VAL A 594 20.56 -11.49 -12.90
N SER A 595 20.19 -10.74 -13.92
CA SER A 595 20.29 -9.27 -13.94
C SER A 595 18.93 -8.63 -13.67
N ASN A 596 18.93 -7.55 -12.89
CA ASN A 596 17.77 -6.67 -12.77
C ASN A 596 17.76 -5.63 -13.88
N LEU A 597 18.93 -5.13 -14.30
CA LEU A 597 19.04 -4.06 -15.28
C LEU A 597 20.22 -4.33 -16.22
N ASN A 598 20.04 -4.11 -17.52
CA ASN A 598 21.09 -4.20 -18.53
C ASN A 598 21.33 -2.82 -19.14
N PHE A 599 22.59 -2.51 -19.42
CA PHE A 599 23.00 -1.20 -19.92
C PHE A 599 24.15 -1.29 -20.90
N VAL A 600 24.24 -0.29 -21.79
CA VAL A 600 25.38 -0.07 -22.68
C VAL A 600 26.19 1.14 -22.23
N LYS A 601 27.39 1.32 -22.81
CA LYS A 601 28.27 2.46 -22.52
C LYS A 601 27.52 3.79 -22.68
N ALA A 602 27.77 4.72 -21.76
CA ALA A 602 27.18 6.07 -21.68
C ALA A 602 25.65 6.12 -21.56
N GLN A 603 24.98 5.00 -21.31
CA GLN A 603 23.53 4.96 -21.11
C GLN A 603 23.16 5.32 -19.68
N THR A 604 22.16 6.19 -19.51
CA THR A 604 21.42 6.29 -18.25
C THR A 604 20.12 5.51 -18.39
N VAL A 605 19.92 4.52 -17.53
CA VAL A 605 18.75 3.64 -17.60
C VAL A 605 18.29 3.20 -16.21
N PRO A 606 17.00 3.38 -15.87
CA PRO A 606 16.40 2.85 -14.66
C PRO A 606 15.71 1.50 -14.89
N ASN A 607 15.54 0.73 -13.82
CA ASN A 607 14.51 -0.32 -13.74
C ASN A 607 13.98 -0.40 -12.29
N LEU A 608 12.68 -0.64 -12.13
CA LEU A 608 12.11 -0.92 -10.82
C LEU A 608 12.54 -2.31 -10.34
N VAL A 609 12.84 -2.44 -9.04
CA VAL A 609 13.11 -3.73 -8.39
C VAL A 609 12.29 -3.85 -7.12
N ILE A 610 11.79 -5.06 -6.88
CA ILE A 610 11.26 -5.49 -5.58
C ILE A 610 12.27 -6.50 -5.05
N VAL A 611 12.93 -6.17 -3.94
CA VAL A 611 14.07 -6.94 -3.45
C VAL A 611 13.92 -7.26 -1.96
N PRO A 612 14.21 -8.50 -1.52
CA PRO A 612 14.25 -8.84 -0.10
C PRO A 612 15.25 -7.97 0.67
N VAL A 613 14.89 -7.58 1.89
CA VAL A 613 15.83 -6.95 2.82
C VAL A 613 16.66 -8.03 3.51
N GLY A 614 17.98 -7.91 3.44
CA GLY A 614 18.91 -8.88 4.01
C GLY A 614 19.51 -8.45 5.35
N ALA A 615 20.70 -9.00 5.65
CA ALA A 615 21.41 -8.79 6.91
C ALA A 615 21.56 -7.31 7.26
N GLY A 616 21.22 -6.95 8.50
CA GLY A 616 21.32 -5.58 9.02
C GLY A 616 20.37 -4.57 8.35
N GLY A 617 19.34 -5.02 7.64
CA GLY A 617 18.40 -4.11 6.98
C GLY A 617 18.92 -3.53 5.67
N LYS A 618 19.81 -4.25 4.98
CA LYS A 618 20.52 -3.80 3.77
C LYS A 618 20.15 -4.59 2.52
N VAL A 619 20.47 -4.00 1.38
CA VAL A 619 20.49 -4.65 0.07
C VAL A 619 21.85 -4.44 -0.59
N ALA A 620 22.25 -5.37 -1.47
CA ALA A 620 23.48 -5.33 -2.23
C ALA A 620 23.19 -5.02 -3.71
N LEU A 621 23.98 -4.12 -4.31
CA LEU A 621 23.91 -3.75 -5.73
C LEU A 621 25.26 -4.05 -6.40
N TYR A 622 25.29 -5.07 -7.25
CA TYR A 622 26.50 -5.57 -7.90
C TYR A 622 26.64 -5.07 -9.34
N ASN A 623 27.78 -4.46 -9.68
CA ASN A 623 28.15 -4.08 -11.04
C ASN A 623 28.80 -5.26 -11.79
N GLY A 624 28.04 -5.87 -12.70
CA GLY A 624 28.48 -6.98 -13.55
C GLY A 624 29.11 -6.58 -14.88
N SER A 625 29.60 -5.34 -15.03
CA SER A 625 30.28 -4.88 -16.25
C SER A 625 31.81 -5.01 -16.15
N HIS A 626 32.49 -4.89 -17.29
CA HIS A 626 33.95 -4.74 -17.37
C HIS A 626 34.43 -3.29 -17.15
N GLY A 627 33.51 -2.36 -16.85
CA GLY A 627 33.79 -0.95 -16.64
C GLY A 627 33.29 -0.44 -15.29
N THR A 628 33.59 0.81 -15.00
CA THR A 628 32.95 1.54 -13.90
C THR A 628 31.56 2.02 -14.28
N THR A 629 30.69 2.21 -13.28
CA THR A 629 29.39 2.87 -13.42
C THR A 629 29.00 3.61 -12.15
N SER A 630 28.15 4.63 -12.25
CA SER A 630 27.51 5.26 -11.11
C SER A 630 26.13 4.68 -10.86
N LEU A 631 25.78 4.48 -9.59
CA LEU A 631 24.51 3.91 -9.17
C LEU A 631 23.67 4.93 -8.40
N ILE A 632 22.36 4.93 -8.69
CA ILE A 632 21.35 5.67 -7.95
C ILE A 632 20.27 4.68 -7.52
N ALA A 633 19.74 4.82 -6.31
CA ALA A 633 18.57 4.07 -5.86
C ALA A 633 17.61 5.00 -5.12
N ASP A 634 16.38 5.07 -5.60
CA ASP A 634 15.29 5.83 -5.02
C ASP A 634 14.22 4.86 -4.49
N VAL A 635 13.77 5.01 -3.25
CA VAL A 635 12.77 4.12 -2.61
C VAL A 635 11.35 4.60 -2.83
N TRP A 636 10.44 3.67 -3.09
CA TRP A 636 9.03 3.95 -3.42
C TRP A 636 8.03 3.25 -2.49
N GLY A 637 8.49 2.29 -1.70
CA GLY A 637 7.66 1.55 -0.76
C GLY A 637 8.41 0.39 -0.09
N SER A 638 7.76 -0.24 0.87
CA SER A 638 8.26 -1.43 1.58
C SER A 638 7.16 -2.44 1.87
N PHE A 639 7.52 -3.67 2.24
CA PHE A 639 6.61 -4.77 2.57
C PHE A 639 6.87 -5.36 3.94
#